data_AF-A0A4R6MEH3-F1
#
_entry.id   AF-A0A4R6MEH3-F1
#
_cell.length_a   1.000
_cell.length_b   1.000
_cell.length_c   1.000
_cell.angle_alpha   90.00
_cell.angle_beta   90.00
_cell.angle_gamma   90.00
#
_symmetry.space_group_name_H-M   'P 1'
#
loop_
_entity.id
_entity.type
_entity.pdbx_description
1 polymer ?
#
loop_
_entity_poly.entity_id
_entity_poly.type
_entity_poly.pdbx_seq_one_letter_code
_entity_poly.pdbx_strand_id
1 'polypeptide(L)'
;MSLYQEYLNEIEDRKAEGLNPKPIDGGELLSEIIEQIKDTEHKHREDSLNFFVYNTLPGTTSAAAVKAQFLKEIILGEASVNEISTELAFEYLSHMKGGPSVEALIDLALADDVTVASSAADVLKTQVFLYDADMARLADAYNAGNGIAKDILESYSKAEFFTKLPEIDESIEVVTYIAGEGDISTDLLSPGNQAHSRADRELHGKCMITPEAQQEIVELQKKHPNAKVMLIAEKGTMGVGSSRMSGVNNVALWAGKQASPYVPFINIAPVVAGTNGISPIFLTTVGVTGGIGIDLKNWVKKVDAQGNAVLDANGDPVLEEAYSVATGTVLTIDTKRKTLNNGDQELADVSDSFSPQKVEFMKAGGSYAVVFGKKLQTFAAETLGVAAPQVYAPSKEISLEGQGLTAVEKIFNNNAVGVTSETPLHAGSDVRVKVNIVGSQDTTGPMTAQELEAMAASVISPIVDGAYQSGCHTASVWDNKAKANIPKLMSFMNKFGLITARDPKGVYPPMTDVIHKVLNDITIDDRAIIIGGDSHTRMSKGVAFGADSGTVALALATGEAAMPIPDSVKVTFKGNMKSHMDFRDVVHATQAQMLKQFGGENVFQGRIIEVHIGTLLADQAFTFTDWTAEMKAKASICISTDDTLIESLELAKSRIQIMINKGMENTAKTLQGLIDLADKRIAGIKSGEQPALAPDNNAKYHAEVVVDLDEIAEPMVADPDVNNDDVSKRYTHDVIRPVSFYNDKPVDLGFVGSCMVHKGDIQIIAQMLRNIESKQGSVSFKAPLVVAAPTYNIVDELKAEGDWDILAKYAGFEFDDTNPKNAARTSYENILYLERPGCNLCMGNQEKAAPGDTVIATSTRLFQGRVVADSAEKKGESLLGSTPLVVLSTVLGRFPTMDEYMSAVEGIDLTSFAPPVEDMTIEPELIAVSSN
;
A
#
# COMPACT_ATOMS: atom_id res chain seq x y z
N MET A 1 3.93 -30.91 -26.31
CA MET A 1 3.05 -30.15 -27.21
C MET A 1 3.81 -28.86 -27.54
N SER A 2 3.55 -28.14 -28.63
CA SER A 2 4.26 -26.86 -28.83
C SER A 2 3.69 -25.81 -27.87
N LEU A 3 4.47 -24.82 -27.45
CA LEU A 3 4.00 -23.79 -26.51
C LEU A 3 2.87 -22.97 -27.13
N TYR A 4 2.92 -22.75 -28.45
CA TYR A 4 1.84 -22.10 -29.17
C TYR A 4 0.54 -22.89 -29.10
N GLN A 5 0.58 -24.22 -29.21
CA GLN A 5 -0.61 -25.05 -29.10
C GLN A 5 -1.17 -25.07 -27.66
N GLU A 6 -0.31 -25.04 -26.65
CA GLU A 6 -0.73 -24.87 -25.25
C GLU A 6 -1.40 -23.51 -25.04
N TYR A 7 -0.85 -22.46 -25.64
CA TYR A 7 -1.43 -21.12 -25.61
C TYR A 7 -2.79 -21.04 -26.33
N LEU A 8 -2.96 -21.71 -27.48
CA LEU A 8 -4.28 -21.82 -28.14
C LEU A 8 -5.32 -22.54 -27.26
N ASN A 9 -4.90 -23.57 -26.53
CA ASN A 9 -5.80 -24.27 -25.60
C ASN A 9 -6.20 -23.32 -24.44
N GLU A 10 -5.24 -22.57 -23.88
CA GLU A 10 -5.53 -21.55 -22.86
C GLU A 10 -6.51 -20.47 -23.37
N ILE A 11 -6.37 -20.05 -24.64
CA ILE A 11 -7.31 -19.09 -25.25
C ILE A 11 -8.74 -19.65 -25.28
N GLU A 12 -8.92 -20.91 -25.69
CA GLU A 12 -10.25 -21.52 -25.73
C GLU A 12 -10.83 -21.72 -24.32
N ASP A 13 -9.99 -22.08 -23.33
CA ASP A 13 -10.42 -22.17 -21.93
C ASP A 13 -10.87 -20.79 -21.39
N ARG A 14 -10.10 -19.74 -21.65
CA ARG A 14 -10.42 -18.35 -21.24
C ARG A 14 -11.68 -17.82 -21.91
N LYS A 15 -11.88 -18.16 -23.17
CA LYS A 15 -13.07 -17.77 -23.94
C LYS A 15 -14.35 -18.35 -23.34
N ALA A 16 -14.29 -19.54 -22.72
CA ALA A 16 -15.43 -20.12 -21.99
C ALA A 16 -15.86 -19.26 -20.78
N GLU A 17 -14.93 -18.48 -20.22
CA GLU A 17 -15.20 -17.51 -19.16
C GLU A 17 -15.51 -16.10 -19.70
N GLY A 18 -15.48 -15.89 -21.03
CA GLY A 18 -15.62 -14.59 -21.67
C GLY A 18 -14.42 -13.67 -21.43
N LEU A 19 -13.20 -14.22 -21.49
CA LEU A 19 -11.93 -13.48 -21.38
C LEU A 19 -11.17 -13.52 -22.71
N ASN A 20 -10.35 -12.50 -22.94
CA ASN A 20 -9.42 -12.42 -24.05
C ASN A 20 -8.15 -13.27 -23.79
N PRO A 21 -7.30 -13.51 -24.81
CA PRO A 21 -6.00 -14.15 -24.60
C PRO A 21 -5.18 -13.46 -23.51
N LYS A 22 -4.48 -14.22 -22.66
CA LYS A 22 -3.55 -13.60 -21.71
C LYS A 22 -2.41 -12.89 -22.44
N PRO A 23 -1.94 -11.74 -21.97
CA PRO A 23 -0.75 -11.12 -22.51
C PRO A 23 0.47 -12.03 -22.39
N ILE A 24 1.30 -12.07 -23.42
CA ILE A 24 2.50 -12.92 -23.50
C ILE A 24 3.65 -12.24 -22.75
N ASP A 25 4.11 -12.86 -21.66
CA ASP A 25 5.28 -12.46 -20.84
C ASP A 25 6.51 -13.36 -21.04
N GLY A 26 6.31 -14.56 -21.58
CA GLY A 26 7.32 -15.60 -21.80
C GLY A 26 8.06 -15.50 -23.15
N GLY A 27 9.39 -15.41 -23.10
CA GLY A 27 10.25 -15.33 -24.27
C GLY A 27 10.23 -16.60 -25.13
N GLU A 28 10.12 -17.79 -24.52
CA GLU A 28 10.09 -19.07 -25.26
C GLU A 28 8.87 -19.16 -26.19
N LEU A 29 7.68 -18.80 -25.70
CA LEU A 29 6.46 -18.74 -26.51
C LEU A 29 6.61 -17.68 -27.61
N LEU A 30 7.15 -16.51 -27.29
CA LEU A 30 7.33 -15.45 -28.28
C LEU A 30 8.33 -15.84 -29.38
N SER A 31 9.41 -16.56 -29.04
CA SER A 31 10.34 -17.10 -30.03
C SER A 31 9.65 -18.08 -30.98
N GLU A 32 8.79 -18.97 -30.47
CA GLU A 32 8.00 -19.87 -31.33
C GLU A 32 7.06 -19.07 -32.26
N ILE A 33 6.41 -18.02 -31.76
CA ILE A 33 5.56 -17.11 -32.55
C ILE A 33 6.37 -16.41 -33.65
N ILE A 34 7.58 -15.92 -33.36
CA ILE A 34 8.45 -15.26 -34.34
C ILE A 34 8.87 -16.22 -35.46
N GLU A 35 9.19 -17.48 -35.15
CA GLU A 35 9.50 -18.48 -36.18
C GLU A 35 8.29 -18.76 -37.08
N GLN A 36 7.07 -18.76 -36.54
CA GLN A 36 5.84 -18.84 -37.35
C GLN A 36 5.61 -17.59 -38.21
N ILE A 37 6.03 -16.40 -37.76
CA ILE A 37 5.94 -15.15 -38.53
C ILE A 37 6.90 -15.19 -39.73
N LYS A 38 8.11 -15.74 -39.53
CA LYS A 38 9.14 -15.88 -40.58
C LYS A 38 8.75 -16.89 -41.66
N ASP A 39 8.01 -17.95 -41.32
CA ASP A 39 7.45 -18.89 -42.29
C ASP A 39 6.19 -18.31 -42.95
N THR A 40 6.35 -17.74 -44.15
CA THR A 40 5.27 -17.03 -44.88
C THR A 40 4.07 -17.90 -45.20
N GLU A 41 4.22 -19.22 -45.24
CA GLU A 41 3.15 -20.17 -45.54
C GLU A 41 2.57 -20.82 -44.27
N HIS A 42 3.00 -20.39 -43.07
CA HIS A 42 2.52 -20.97 -41.83
C HIS A 42 1.03 -20.67 -41.61
N LYS A 43 0.24 -21.72 -41.36
CA LYS A 43 -1.23 -21.63 -41.19
C LYS A 43 -1.71 -20.67 -40.09
N HIS A 44 -0.85 -20.37 -39.11
CA HIS A 44 -1.16 -19.48 -37.97
C HIS A 44 -0.42 -18.14 -38.03
N ARG A 45 0.19 -17.79 -39.18
CA ARG A 45 1.01 -16.60 -39.33
C ARG A 45 0.27 -15.30 -39.00
N GLU A 46 -0.98 -15.17 -39.44
CA GLU A 46 -1.80 -13.98 -39.17
C GLU A 46 -2.09 -13.79 -37.68
N ASP A 47 -2.52 -14.84 -36.99
CA ASP A 47 -2.73 -14.81 -35.54
C ASP A 47 -1.41 -14.53 -34.79
N SER A 48 -0.31 -15.13 -35.24
CA SER A 48 1.03 -14.91 -34.67
C SER A 48 1.47 -13.46 -34.80
N LEU A 49 1.26 -12.82 -35.94
CA LEU A 49 1.48 -11.38 -36.14
C LEU A 49 0.64 -10.55 -35.18
N ASN A 50 -0.65 -10.88 -35.05
CA ASN A 50 -1.54 -10.17 -34.11
C ASN A 50 -1.08 -10.31 -32.65
N PHE A 51 -0.66 -11.50 -32.22
CA PHE A 51 -0.15 -11.71 -30.87
C PHE A 51 1.18 -10.98 -30.62
N PHE A 52 2.09 -11.01 -31.59
CA PHE A 52 3.35 -10.28 -31.52
C PHE A 52 3.13 -8.76 -31.39
N VAL A 53 2.23 -8.19 -32.22
CA VAL A 53 2.01 -6.74 -32.25
C VAL A 53 1.20 -6.27 -31.03
N TYR A 54 0.07 -6.91 -30.74
CA TYR A 54 -0.95 -6.36 -29.83
C TYR A 54 -1.09 -7.08 -28.48
N ASN A 55 -0.44 -8.24 -28.31
CA ASN A 55 -0.65 -9.07 -27.11
C ASN A 55 0.66 -9.52 -26.44
N THR A 56 1.78 -8.87 -26.76
CA THR A 56 3.08 -9.11 -26.11
C THR A 56 3.38 -8.00 -25.13
N LEU A 57 3.65 -8.35 -23.87
CA LEU A 57 3.91 -7.34 -22.83
C LEU A 57 5.25 -6.61 -23.05
N PRO A 58 5.29 -5.28 -22.85
CA PRO A 58 6.51 -4.50 -22.88
C PRO A 58 7.30 -4.61 -21.56
N GLY A 59 8.26 -3.71 -21.32
CA GLY A 59 9.00 -3.64 -20.05
C GLY A 59 10.15 -4.65 -19.96
N THR A 60 10.40 -5.21 -18.77
CA THR A 60 11.51 -6.16 -18.53
C THR A 60 11.13 -7.63 -18.62
N THR A 61 9.98 -7.96 -19.21
CA THR A 61 9.59 -9.36 -19.41
C THR A 61 10.53 -10.08 -20.38
N SER A 62 10.62 -11.40 -20.28
CA SER A 62 11.43 -12.18 -21.22
C SER A 62 10.90 -12.10 -22.66
N ALA A 63 9.58 -11.94 -22.84
CA ALA A 63 8.97 -11.67 -24.14
C ALA A 63 9.36 -10.29 -24.68
N ALA A 64 9.40 -9.25 -23.85
CA ALA A 64 9.86 -7.92 -24.27
C ALA A 64 11.30 -7.95 -24.79
N ALA A 65 12.20 -8.71 -24.16
CA ALA A 65 13.59 -8.85 -24.64
C ALA A 65 13.65 -9.48 -26.05
N VAL A 66 12.91 -10.57 -26.26
CA VAL A 66 12.83 -11.24 -27.58
C VAL A 66 12.17 -10.33 -28.62
N LYS A 67 11.11 -9.60 -28.25
CA LYS A 67 10.43 -8.64 -29.14
C LYS A 67 11.36 -7.51 -29.57
N ALA A 68 12.04 -6.86 -28.62
CA ALA A 68 12.94 -5.75 -28.90
C ALA A 68 14.09 -6.17 -29.83
N GLN A 69 14.68 -7.34 -29.58
CA GLN A 69 15.75 -7.88 -30.42
C GLN A 69 15.27 -8.17 -31.85
N PHE A 70 14.09 -8.78 -32.03
CA PHE A 70 13.57 -9.05 -33.36
C PHE A 70 13.20 -7.76 -34.12
N LEU A 71 12.66 -6.74 -33.44
CA LEU A 71 12.41 -5.43 -34.04
C LEU A 71 13.72 -4.75 -34.46
N LYS A 72 14.78 -4.86 -33.64
CA LYS A 72 16.12 -4.37 -33.98
C LYS A 72 16.68 -5.07 -35.22
N GLU A 73 16.52 -6.39 -35.34
CA GLU A 73 16.93 -7.16 -36.53
C GLU A 73 16.21 -6.69 -37.80
N ILE A 74 14.91 -6.37 -37.71
CA ILE A 74 14.14 -5.78 -38.83
C ILE A 74 14.70 -4.41 -39.21
N ILE A 75 15.04 -3.57 -38.23
CA ILE A 75 15.59 -2.23 -38.48
C ILE A 75 16.96 -2.30 -39.16
N LEU A 76 17.80 -3.25 -38.77
CA LEU A 76 19.13 -3.47 -39.36
C LEU A 76 19.08 -4.22 -40.71
N GLY A 77 17.89 -4.68 -41.13
CA GLY A 77 17.73 -5.47 -42.36
C GLY A 77 18.25 -6.91 -42.24
N GLU A 78 18.49 -7.39 -41.03
CA GLU A 78 18.91 -8.77 -40.72
C GLU A 78 17.72 -9.75 -40.79
N ALA A 79 16.52 -9.25 -40.55
CA ALA A 79 15.25 -9.95 -40.74
C ALA A 79 14.27 -9.12 -41.58
N SER A 80 13.30 -9.79 -42.23
CA SER A 80 12.24 -9.10 -42.98
C SER A 80 10.88 -9.72 -42.72
N VAL A 81 9.89 -8.85 -42.50
CA VAL A 81 8.47 -9.21 -42.34
C VAL A 81 7.67 -8.21 -43.16
N ASN A 82 6.92 -8.67 -44.16
CA ASN A 82 6.23 -7.79 -45.11
C ASN A 82 5.26 -6.79 -44.44
N GLU A 83 4.70 -7.17 -43.30
CA GLU A 83 3.72 -6.41 -42.52
C GLU A 83 4.37 -5.42 -41.54
N ILE A 84 5.69 -5.50 -41.33
CA ILE A 84 6.42 -4.66 -40.37
C ILE A 84 7.55 -3.94 -41.12
N SER A 85 7.29 -2.70 -41.53
CA SER A 85 8.33 -1.83 -42.09
C SER A 85 9.31 -1.37 -41.00
N THR A 86 10.45 -0.82 -41.41
CA THR A 86 11.43 -0.22 -40.49
C THR A 86 10.79 0.87 -39.63
N GLU A 87 9.91 1.70 -40.21
CA GLU A 87 9.19 2.75 -39.49
C GLU A 87 8.25 2.17 -38.44
N LEU A 88 7.50 1.12 -38.78
CA LEU A 88 6.64 0.40 -37.83
C LEU A 88 7.45 -0.28 -36.72
N ALA A 89 8.65 -0.80 -37.03
CA ALA A 89 9.51 -1.40 -36.04
C ALA A 89 9.99 -0.36 -35.00
N PHE A 90 10.35 0.85 -35.44
CA PHE A 90 10.62 1.97 -34.55
C PHE A 90 9.41 2.39 -33.72
N GLU A 91 8.22 2.46 -34.33
CA GLU A 91 6.96 2.72 -33.63
C GLU A 91 6.71 1.68 -32.53
N TYR A 92 6.86 0.39 -32.83
CA TYR A 92 6.68 -0.68 -31.85
C TYR A 92 7.70 -0.61 -30.71
N LEU A 93 8.97 -0.32 -30.99
CA LEU A 93 9.98 -0.08 -29.94
C LEU A 93 9.60 1.11 -29.04
N SER A 94 9.02 2.18 -29.60
CA SER A 94 8.60 3.37 -28.84
C SER A 94 7.47 3.07 -27.84
N HIS A 95 6.61 2.08 -28.16
CA HIS A 95 5.50 1.65 -27.32
C HIS A 95 5.91 0.63 -26.25
N MET A 96 7.16 0.12 -26.30
CA MET A 96 7.71 -0.76 -25.27
C MET A 96 8.25 -0.01 -24.04
N LYS A 97 8.37 1.32 -24.13
CA LYS A 97 8.58 2.29 -23.04
C LYS A 97 9.88 2.20 -22.23
N GLY A 98 10.58 1.06 -22.17
CA GLY A 98 11.77 0.90 -21.33
C GLY A 98 12.46 -0.46 -21.46
N GLY A 99 13.61 -0.60 -20.80
CA GLY A 99 14.32 -1.87 -20.67
C GLY A 99 14.94 -2.32 -22.00
N PRO A 100 14.68 -3.55 -22.48
CA PRO A 100 15.27 -4.05 -23.72
C PRO A 100 15.01 -3.17 -24.96
N SER A 101 13.89 -2.44 -24.99
CA SER A 101 13.65 -1.51 -26.11
C SER A 101 14.55 -0.28 -26.05
N VAL A 102 14.84 0.25 -24.85
CA VAL A 102 15.78 1.36 -24.66
C VAL A 102 17.21 0.91 -24.96
N GLU A 103 17.59 -0.30 -24.53
CA GLU A 103 18.87 -0.90 -24.90
C GLU A 103 19.05 -0.98 -26.42
N ALA A 104 18.04 -1.52 -27.12
CA ALA A 104 18.03 -1.59 -28.58
C ALA A 104 18.09 -0.19 -29.23
N LEU A 105 17.34 0.79 -28.70
CA LEU A 105 17.33 2.15 -29.23
C LEU A 105 18.68 2.85 -29.02
N ILE A 106 19.37 2.66 -27.89
CA ILE A 106 20.70 3.21 -27.66
C ILE A 106 21.72 2.54 -28.59
N ASP A 107 21.64 1.22 -28.77
CA ASP A 107 22.49 0.51 -29.74
C ASP A 107 22.35 1.10 -31.15
N LEU A 108 21.11 1.32 -31.59
CA LEU A 108 20.80 1.88 -32.91
C LEU A 108 21.21 3.35 -33.01
N ALA A 109 20.97 4.16 -31.96
CA ALA A 109 21.33 5.58 -31.92
C ALA A 109 22.85 5.83 -31.92
N LEU A 110 23.63 4.85 -31.46
CA LEU A 110 25.09 4.88 -31.45
C LEU A 110 25.73 4.12 -32.61
N ALA A 111 24.94 3.61 -33.56
CA ALA A 111 25.42 2.91 -34.75
C ALA A 111 26.03 3.87 -35.80
N ASP A 112 26.83 3.31 -36.73
CA ASP A 112 27.49 4.07 -37.80
C ASP A 112 26.52 4.55 -38.90
N ASP A 113 25.38 3.86 -39.09
CA ASP A 113 24.36 4.27 -40.07
C ASP A 113 23.59 5.47 -39.54
N VAL A 114 23.88 6.64 -40.09
CA VAL A 114 23.29 7.94 -39.70
C VAL A 114 21.77 7.95 -39.82
N THR A 115 21.17 7.23 -40.78
CA THR A 115 19.71 7.22 -40.98
C THR A 115 19.03 6.44 -39.86
N VAL A 116 19.60 5.27 -39.53
CA VAL A 116 19.14 4.43 -38.42
C VAL A 116 19.37 5.15 -37.09
N ALA A 117 20.57 5.72 -36.90
CA ALA A 117 20.94 6.43 -35.69
C ALA A 117 20.04 7.65 -35.42
N SER A 118 19.74 8.44 -36.45
CA SER A 118 18.83 9.59 -36.32
C SER A 118 17.40 9.15 -35.96
N SER A 119 16.89 8.11 -36.62
CA SER A 119 15.54 7.61 -36.35
C SER A 119 15.42 7.04 -34.93
N ALA A 120 16.44 6.29 -34.49
CA ALA A 120 16.52 5.77 -33.13
C ALA A 120 16.62 6.88 -32.09
N ALA A 121 17.41 7.92 -32.36
CA ALA A 121 17.52 9.09 -31.50
C ALA A 121 16.17 9.82 -31.36
N ASP A 122 15.43 9.99 -32.44
CA ASP A 122 14.11 10.64 -32.41
C ASP A 122 13.10 9.86 -31.56
N VAL A 123 13.13 8.52 -31.63
CA VAL A 123 12.34 7.68 -30.72
C VAL A 123 12.85 7.80 -29.28
N LEU A 124 14.16 7.69 -29.05
CA LEU A 124 14.77 7.71 -27.73
C LEU A 124 14.49 9.04 -26.99
N LYS A 125 14.48 10.18 -27.68
CA LYS A 125 14.11 11.50 -27.15
C LYS A 125 12.69 11.57 -26.57
N THR A 126 11.83 10.60 -26.86
CA THR A 126 10.46 10.49 -26.29
C THR A 126 10.36 9.54 -25.09
N GLN A 127 11.44 8.82 -24.77
CA GLN A 127 11.49 7.82 -23.71
C GLN A 127 12.04 8.42 -22.40
N VAL A 128 11.57 7.90 -21.27
CA VAL A 128 11.92 8.39 -19.93
C VAL A 128 12.47 7.31 -19.00
N PHE A 129 12.18 6.03 -19.24
CA PHE A 129 12.65 4.92 -18.40
C PHE A 129 14.09 4.51 -18.77
N LEU A 130 15.02 5.45 -18.61
CA LEU A 130 16.46 5.23 -18.72
C LEU A 130 17.03 5.08 -17.31
N TYR A 131 17.79 4.00 -17.09
CA TYR A 131 18.44 3.72 -15.82
C TYR A 131 19.91 4.13 -15.84
N ASP A 132 20.59 4.02 -14.71
CA ASP A 132 21.96 4.55 -14.54
C ASP A 132 22.94 3.96 -15.58
N ALA A 133 22.76 2.69 -15.97
CA ALA A 133 23.55 2.06 -17.02
C ALA A 133 23.27 2.67 -18.41
N ASP A 134 22.01 2.97 -18.75
CA ASP A 134 21.63 3.60 -20.02
C ASP A 134 22.15 5.03 -20.11
N MET A 135 21.97 5.79 -19.02
CA MET A 135 22.47 7.15 -18.88
C MET A 135 23.99 7.19 -19.01
N ALA A 136 24.72 6.28 -18.36
CA ALA A 136 26.17 6.17 -18.47
C ALA A 136 26.62 5.95 -19.93
N ARG A 137 25.94 5.08 -20.70
CA ARG A 137 26.25 4.86 -22.12
C ARG A 137 26.12 6.14 -22.95
N LEU A 138 25.08 6.95 -22.70
CA LEU A 138 24.90 8.23 -23.39
C LEU A 138 25.97 9.26 -22.99
N ALA A 139 26.33 9.32 -21.71
CA ALA A 139 27.42 10.19 -21.24
C ALA A 139 28.76 9.80 -21.85
N ASP A 140 29.09 8.51 -21.89
CA ASP A 140 30.33 8.00 -22.50
C ASP A 140 30.40 8.33 -23.99
N ALA A 141 29.31 8.12 -24.73
CA ALA A 141 29.24 8.48 -26.14
C ALA A 141 29.38 9.99 -26.38
N TYR A 142 28.75 10.82 -25.53
CA TYR A 142 28.92 12.27 -25.58
C TYR A 142 30.37 12.70 -25.32
N ASN A 143 31.00 12.14 -24.29
CA ASN A 143 32.40 12.39 -23.94
C ASN A 143 33.36 11.95 -25.05
N ALA A 144 32.98 10.92 -25.84
CA ALA A 144 33.70 10.50 -27.03
C ALA A 144 33.46 11.38 -28.28
N GLY A 145 32.62 12.43 -28.17
CA GLY A 145 32.33 13.37 -29.25
C GLY A 145 31.20 12.97 -30.19
N ASN A 146 30.33 12.03 -29.80
CA ASN A 146 29.20 11.60 -30.63
C ASN A 146 28.12 12.71 -30.72
N GLY A 147 27.83 13.15 -31.94
CA GLY A 147 26.85 14.23 -32.21
C GLY A 147 25.40 13.84 -31.93
N ILE A 148 25.03 12.57 -32.13
CA ILE A 148 23.68 12.05 -31.84
C ILE A 148 23.47 11.98 -30.32
N ALA A 149 24.45 11.49 -29.57
CA ALA A 149 24.39 11.48 -28.10
C ALA A 149 24.25 12.90 -27.54
N LYS A 150 24.98 13.87 -28.10
CA LYS A 150 24.82 15.28 -27.75
C LYS A 150 23.40 15.79 -28.00
N ASP A 151 22.83 15.50 -29.17
CA ASP A 151 21.46 15.91 -29.55
C ASP A 151 20.39 15.28 -28.63
N ILE A 152 20.55 14.01 -28.27
CA ILE A 152 19.69 13.34 -27.28
C ILE A 152 19.77 14.03 -25.91
N LEU A 153 20.98 14.28 -25.40
CA LEU A 153 21.17 14.96 -24.12
C LEU A 153 20.63 16.39 -24.14
N GLU A 154 20.79 17.12 -25.25
CA GLU A 154 20.21 18.47 -25.38
C GLU A 154 18.68 18.44 -25.32
N SER A 155 18.05 17.46 -25.98
CA SER A 155 16.60 17.23 -25.89
C SER A 155 16.15 16.87 -24.47
N TYR A 156 16.88 15.98 -23.78
CA TYR A 156 16.59 15.60 -22.41
C TYR A 156 16.77 16.74 -21.41
N SER A 157 17.81 17.57 -21.57
CA SER A 157 18.01 18.75 -20.71
C SER A 157 16.84 19.73 -20.79
N LYS A 158 16.18 19.84 -21.95
CA LYS A 158 14.97 20.65 -22.18
C LYS A 158 13.66 19.90 -21.87
N ALA A 159 13.77 18.65 -21.42
CA ALA A 159 12.66 17.73 -21.18
C ALA A 159 11.64 17.70 -22.34
N GLU A 160 12.12 17.60 -23.59
CA GLU A 160 11.23 17.64 -24.76
C GLU A 160 10.23 16.48 -24.82
N PHE A 161 10.53 15.34 -24.19
CA PHE A 161 9.59 14.23 -24.00
C PHE A 161 8.34 14.64 -23.19
N PHE A 162 8.41 15.72 -22.41
CA PHE A 162 7.29 16.25 -21.63
C PHE A 162 6.73 17.54 -22.25
N THR A 163 7.58 18.48 -22.66
CA THR A 163 7.11 19.78 -23.19
C THR A 163 6.36 19.66 -24.51
N LYS A 164 6.63 18.62 -25.30
CA LYS A 164 5.93 18.32 -26.57
C LYS A 164 4.62 17.53 -26.38
N LEU A 165 4.29 17.09 -25.17
CA LEU A 165 3.00 16.45 -24.91
C LEU A 165 1.87 17.47 -25.02
N PRO A 166 0.67 17.07 -25.49
CA PRO A 166 -0.51 17.92 -25.45
C PRO A 166 -0.81 18.42 -24.03
N GLU A 167 -1.30 19.66 -23.91
CA GLU A 167 -1.87 20.13 -22.65
C GLU A 167 -3.16 19.36 -22.30
N ILE A 168 -3.53 19.36 -21.02
CA ILE A 168 -4.81 18.77 -20.58
C ILE A 168 -5.99 19.54 -21.16
N ASP A 169 -7.11 18.85 -21.37
CA ASP A 169 -8.34 19.48 -21.87
C ASP A 169 -8.82 20.59 -20.91
N GLU A 170 -9.22 21.74 -21.47
CA GLU A 170 -9.73 22.88 -20.68
C GLU A 170 -11.09 22.60 -20.03
N SER A 171 -11.84 21.66 -20.62
CA SER A 171 -13.17 21.25 -20.19
C SER A 171 -13.31 19.74 -20.34
N ILE A 172 -13.64 19.05 -19.26
CA ILE A 172 -13.83 17.60 -19.23
C ILE A 172 -15.30 17.33 -18.90
N GLU A 173 -16.06 16.79 -19.87
CA GLU A 173 -17.41 16.29 -19.60
C GLU A 173 -17.35 14.98 -18.82
N VAL A 174 -18.18 14.88 -17.78
CA VAL A 174 -18.32 13.67 -16.97
C VAL A 174 -19.79 13.28 -16.84
N VAL A 175 -20.07 11.98 -16.74
CA VAL A 175 -21.38 11.44 -16.39
C VAL A 175 -21.27 10.69 -15.06
N THR A 176 -22.15 11.01 -14.11
CA THR A 176 -22.09 10.46 -12.76
C THR A 176 -22.56 9.01 -12.71
N TYR A 177 -21.90 8.19 -11.88
CA TYR A 177 -22.35 6.86 -11.49
C TYR A 177 -22.12 6.65 -9.99
N ILE A 178 -23.19 6.57 -9.21
CA ILE A 178 -23.12 6.28 -7.78
C ILE A 178 -22.85 4.79 -7.59
N ALA A 179 -21.65 4.45 -7.13
CA ALA A 179 -21.23 3.07 -6.90
C ALA A 179 -21.68 2.52 -5.54
N GLY A 180 -22.02 3.41 -4.60
CA GLY A 180 -22.50 3.06 -3.26
C GLY A 180 -22.74 4.30 -2.40
N GLU A 181 -23.54 4.13 -1.34
CA GLU A 181 -23.76 5.12 -0.28
C GLU A 181 -22.91 4.78 0.95
N GLY A 182 -22.27 5.78 1.56
CA GLY A 182 -21.26 5.61 2.61
C GLY A 182 -19.84 5.46 2.06
N ASP A 183 -18.89 5.14 2.95
CA ASP A 183 -17.49 4.93 2.56
C ASP A 183 -17.37 3.72 1.61
N ILE A 184 -16.82 3.93 0.41
CA ILE A 184 -16.52 2.84 -0.53
C ILE A 184 -15.13 2.29 -0.23
N SER A 185 -15.08 1.06 0.29
CA SER A 185 -13.80 0.40 0.54
C SER A 185 -13.16 -0.13 -0.75
N THR A 186 -11.83 -0.25 -0.74
CA THR A 186 -11.11 -0.94 -1.82
C THR A 186 -11.42 -2.44 -1.89
N ASP A 187 -12.02 -3.04 -0.85
CA ASP A 187 -12.56 -4.41 -0.89
C ASP A 187 -13.82 -4.50 -1.79
N LEU A 188 -14.62 -3.43 -1.93
CA LEU A 188 -15.73 -3.39 -2.90
C LEU A 188 -15.22 -3.34 -4.35
N LEU A 189 -14.18 -2.53 -4.60
CA LEU A 189 -13.59 -2.35 -5.92
C LEU A 189 -12.69 -3.51 -6.35
N SER A 190 -12.09 -4.21 -5.38
CA SER A 190 -11.17 -5.33 -5.58
C SER A 190 -11.23 -6.27 -4.37
N PRO A 191 -12.16 -7.23 -4.32
CA PRO A 191 -12.37 -8.13 -3.19
C PRO A 191 -11.13 -8.95 -2.77
N GLY A 192 -10.90 -9.06 -1.46
CA GLY A 192 -9.74 -9.78 -0.91
C GLY A 192 -9.67 -11.26 -1.28
N ASN A 193 -10.80 -11.96 -1.35
CA ASN A 193 -10.88 -13.37 -1.77
C ASN A 193 -10.51 -13.59 -3.26
N GLN A 194 -10.50 -12.52 -4.07
CA GLN A 194 -10.06 -12.53 -5.46
C GLN A 194 -8.61 -12.04 -5.63
N ALA A 195 -7.84 -11.91 -4.54
CA ALA A 195 -6.46 -11.40 -4.62
C ALA A 195 -5.54 -12.21 -5.56
N HIS A 196 -5.80 -13.51 -5.73
CA HIS A 196 -5.03 -14.40 -6.60
C HIS A 196 -5.08 -14.02 -8.09
N SER A 197 -6.12 -13.29 -8.53
CA SER A 197 -6.29 -12.89 -9.93
C SER A 197 -5.77 -11.50 -10.25
N ARG A 198 -5.30 -10.71 -9.26
CA ARG A 198 -4.94 -9.28 -9.43
C ARG A 198 -3.93 -8.99 -10.55
N ALA A 199 -3.02 -9.91 -10.81
CA ALA A 199 -2.04 -9.77 -11.89
C ALA A 199 -2.66 -9.97 -13.30
N ASP A 200 -3.79 -10.68 -13.40
CA ASP A 200 -4.59 -10.78 -14.61
C ASP A 200 -5.68 -9.70 -14.56
N ARG A 201 -5.34 -8.49 -15.05
CA ARG A 201 -6.19 -7.29 -14.92
C ARG A 201 -7.60 -7.49 -15.50
N GLU A 202 -7.72 -8.23 -16.60
CA GLU A 202 -9.01 -8.51 -17.22
C GLU A 202 -9.86 -9.45 -16.36
N LEU A 203 -9.28 -10.57 -15.91
CA LEU A 203 -9.97 -11.52 -15.03
C LEU A 203 -10.36 -10.84 -13.70
N HIS A 204 -9.45 -10.06 -13.12
CA HIS A 204 -9.71 -9.34 -11.87
C HIS A 204 -10.72 -8.21 -12.07
N GLY A 205 -10.79 -7.60 -13.25
CA GLY A 205 -11.80 -6.61 -13.59
C GLY A 205 -13.22 -7.07 -13.32
N LYS A 206 -13.52 -8.36 -13.56
CA LYS A 206 -14.85 -8.95 -13.37
C LYS A 206 -15.35 -8.95 -11.93
N CYS A 207 -14.47 -8.79 -10.94
CA CYS A 207 -14.87 -8.73 -9.53
C CYS A 207 -15.08 -7.32 -8.99
N MET A 208 -14.92 -6.28 -9.82
CA MET A 208 -15.25 -4.91 -9.44
C MET A 208 -16.77 -4.75 -9.33
N ILE A 209 -17.31 -4.48 -8.14
CA ILE A 209 -18.78 -4.29 -7.94
C ILE A 209 -19.62 -5.47 -8.52
N THR A 210 -20.92 -5.27 -8.72
CA THR A 210 -21.78 -6.32 -9.32
C THR A 210 -21.70 -6.32 -10.86
N PRO A 211 -21.91 -7.47 -11.53
CA PRO A 211 -21.94 -7.53 -13.00
C PRO A 211 -22.99 -6.60 -13.63
N GLU A 212 -24.12 -6.38 -12.99
CA GLU A 212 -25.18 -5.47 -13.46
C GLU A 212 -24.65 -4.03 -13.49
N ALA A 213 -23.99 -3.61 -12.42
CA ALA A 213 -23.41 -2.29 -12.29
C ALA A 213 -22.27 -2.06 -13.31
N GLN A 214 -21.46 -3.09 -13.58
CA GLN A 214 -20.45 -3.04 -14.65
C GLN A 214 -21.10 -2.78 -16.02
N GLN A 215 -22.24 -3.42 -16.33
CA GLN A 215 -22.95 -3.20 -17.59
C GLN A 215 -23.59 -1.81 -17.65
N GLU A 216 -24.13 -1.30 -16.56
CA GLU A 216 -24.65 0.07 -16.49
C GLU A 216 -23.56 1.10 -16.80
N ILE A 217 -22.32 0.91 -16.31
CA ILE A 217 -21.17 1.76 -16.64
C ILE A 217 -20.89 1.71 -18.16
N VAL A 218 -20.87 0.53 -18.76
CA VAL A 218 -20.64 0.35 -20.20
C VAL A 218 -21.76 1.00 -21.03
N GLU A 219 -23.01 0.89 -20.60
CA GLU A 219 -24.16 1.52 -21.24
C GLU A 219 -24.11 3.05 -21.14
N LEU A 220 -23.68 3.59 -20.00
CA LEU A 220 -23.45 5.03 -19.82
C LEU A 220 -22.38 5.54 -20.76
N GLN A 221 -21.25 4.84 -20.90
CA GLN A 221 -20.19 5.21 -21.85
C GLN A 221 -20.70 5.25 -23.30
N LYS A 222 -21.51 4.25 -23.70
CA LYS A 222 -22.12 4.21 -25.04
C LYS A 222 -23.10 5.37 -25.26
N LYS A 223 -23.86 5.73 -24.23
CA LYS A 223 -24.85 6.82 -24.29
C LYS A 223 -24.19 8.21 -24.28
N HIS A 224 -23.03 8.33 -23.65
CA HIS A 224 -22.29 9.58 -23.49
C HIS A 224 -20.85 9.45 -24.01
N PRO A 225 -20.63 9.26 -25.33
CA PRO A 225 -19.31 8.95 -25.90
C PRO A 225 -18.26 10.07 -25.74
N ASN A 226 -18.70 11.29 -25.45
CA ASN A 226 -17.81 12.44 -25.22
C ASN A 226 -17.53 12.70 -23.73
N ALA A 227 -18.21 11.99 -22.82
CA ALA A 227 -18.06 12.17 -21.38
C ALA A 227 -17.35 10.98 -20.74
N LYS A 228 -16.54 11.25 -19.72
CA LYS A 228 -15.96 10.20 -18.87
C LYS A 228 -16.95 9.77 -17.81
N VAL A 229 -16.97 8.50 -17.42
CA VAL A 229 -17.76 8.07 -16.26
C VAL A 229 -17.02 8.48 -14.99
N MET A 230 -17.72 9.22 -14.10
CA MET A 230 -17.24 9.58 -12.77
C MET A 230 -17.87 8.64 -11.74
N LEU A 231 -17.05 7.80 -11.11
CA LEU A 231 -17.48 6.84 -10.10
C LEU A 231 -17.58 7.51 -8.72
N ILE A 232 -18.72 7.41 -8.04
CA ILE A 232 -19.03 8.21 -6.84
C ILE A 232 -19.30 7.35 -5.61
N ALA A 233 -18.68 7.72 -4.48
CA ALA A 233 -19.07 7.32 -3.12
C ALA A 233 -19.98 8.39 -2.52
N GLU A 234 -21.29 8.15 -2.51
CA GLU A 234 -22.28 9.14 -2.08
C GLU A 234 -22.39 9.16 -0.55
N LYS A 235 -22.40 10.34 0.07
CA LYS A 235 -22.33 10.52 1.54
C LYS A 235 -21.14 9.82 2.20
N GLY A 236 -20.06 9.59 1.46
CA GLY A 236 -18.88 8.92 1.98
C GLY A 236 -17.60 9.28 1.26
N THR A 237 -16.55 8.58 1.66
CA THR A 237 -15.20 8.71 1.15
C THR A 237 -14.92 7.58 0.16
N MET A 238 -14.33 7.92 -0.99
CA MET A 238 -13.93 6.90 -1.97
C MET A 238 -12.59 6.26 -1.58
N GLY A 239 -12.52 4.93 -1.66
CA GLY A 239 -11.28 4.16 -1.60
C GLY A 239 -10.71 3.94 -0.20
N VAL A 240 -11.54 3.80 0.83
CA VAL A 240 -11.05 3.54 2.21
C VAL A 240 -10.46 2.12 2.35
N GLY A 241 -9.56 1.95 3.32
CA GLY A 241 -8.98 0.64 3.68
C GLY A 241 -7.66 0.30 2.99
N SER A 242 -7.62 -0.80 2.24
CA SER A 242 -6.38 -1.40 1.71
C SER A 242 -5.71 -0.55 0.63
N SER A 243 -4.38 -0.55 0.58
CA SER A 243 -3.56 0.12 -0.45
C SER A 243 -3.50 -0.59 -1.82
N ARG A 244 -4.44 -1.50 -2.10
CA ARG A 244 -4.36 -2.38 -3.29
C ARG A 244 -4.58 -1.58 -4.57
N MET A 245 -3.55 -1.51 -5.42
CA MET A 245 -3.62 -0.83 -6.71
C MET A 245 -4.71 -1.40 -7.64
N SER A 246 -5.04 -2.69 -7.48
CA SER A 246 -6.12 -3.36 -8.20
C SER A 246 -7.47 -2.65 -8.10
N GLY A 247 -7.75 -1.91 -7.01
CA GLY A 247 -8.97 -1.11 -6.90
C GLY A 247 -9.04 -0.02 -7.98
N VAL A 248 -7.97 0.78 -8.13
CA VAL A 248 -7.89 1.80 -9.19
C VAL A 248 -7.76 1.17 -10.57
N ASN A 249 -6.99 0.09 -10.72
CA ASN A 249 -6.87 -0.61 -12.00
C ASN A 249 -8.22 -1.09 -12.51
N ASN A 250 -9.09 -1.62 -11.64
CA ASN A 250 -10.44 -2.02 -11.99
C ASN A 250 -11.27 -0.80 -12.42
N VAL A 251 -11.23 0.30 -11.67
CA VAL A 251 -11.95 1.54 -12.05
C VAL A 251 -11.44 2.05 -13.41
N ALA A 252 -10.13 2.06 -13.65
CA ALA A 252 -9.56 2.48 -14.93
C ALA A 252 -9.95 1.52 -16.07
N LEU A 253 -9.98 0.21 -15.82
CA LEU A 253 -10.39 -0.78 -16.82
C LEU A 253 -11.82 -0.55 -17.30
N TRP A 254 -12.75 -0.28 -16.38
CA TRP A 254 -14.16 -0.11 -16.69
C TRP A 254 -14.56 1.31 -17.09
N ALA A 255 -13.97 2.34 -16.49
CA ALA A 255 -14.37 3.74 -16.66
C ALA A 255 -13.29 4.64 -17.29
N GLY A 256 -12.05 4.15 -17.43
CA GLY A 256 -10.92 4.90 -17.98
C GLY A 256 -10.73 4.73 -19.48
N LYS A 257 -9.53 5.08 -19.96
CA LYS A 257 -9.12 5.03 -21.37
C LYS A 257 -7.93 4.10 -21.55
N GLN A 258 -7.93 3.28 -22.60
CA GLN A 258 -6.77 2.44 -22.93
C GLN A 258 -5.52 3.29 -23.20
N ALA A 259 -4.41 2.94 -22.54
CA ALA A 259 -3.17 3.72 -22.59
C ALA A 259 -2.45 3.59 -23.95
N SER A 260 -2.47 2.39 -24.54
CA SER A 260 -1.89 2.12 -25.85
C SER A 260 -2.66 0.98 -26.53
N PRO A 261 -2.87 1.05 -27.87
CA PRO A 261 -3.46 -0.07 -28.61
C PRO A 261 -2.57 -1.33 -28.60
N TYR A 262 -1.26 -1.18 -28.35
CA TYR A 262 -0.28 -2.29 -28.35
C TYR A 262 -0.09 -2.95 -26.98
N VAL A 263 -0.67 -2.37 -25.93
CA VAL A 263 -0.54 -2.89 -24.56
C VAL A 263 -1.94 -3.23 -24.04
N PRO A 264 -2.30 -4.51 -23.95
CA PRO A 264 -3.65 -4.93 -23.60
C PRO A 264 -3.95 -4.72 -22.10
N PHE A 265 -5.20 -4.39 -21.78
CA PHE A 265 -5.75 -4.27 -20.41
C PHE A 265 -5.07 -3.25 -19.48
N ILE A 266 -4.32 -2.30 -20.05
CA ILE A 266 -3.76 -1.15 -19.32
C ILE A 266 -4.58 0.09 -19.69
N ASN A 267 -5.45 0.50 -18.77
CA ASN A 267 -6.23 1.73 -18.89
C ASN A 267 -5.75 2.78 -17.87
N ILE A 268 -5.93 4.05 -18.21
CA ILE A 268 -5.50 5.22 -17.46
C ILE A 268 -6.61 6.28 -17.40
N ALA A 269 -6.34 7.37 -16.69
CA ALA A 269 -7.19 8.54 -16.53
C ALA A 269 -8.62 8.27 -15.99
N PRO A 270 -8.81 7.44 -14.94
CA PRO A 270 -10.11 7.30 -14.30
C PRO A 270 -10.55 8.60 -13.62
N VAL A 271 -11.87 8.81 -13.48
CA VAL A 271 -12.44 9.91 -12.69
C VAL A 271 -13.23 9.31 -11.53
N VAL A 272 -12.86 9.67 -10.30
CA VAL A 272 -13.52 9.22 -9.07
C VAL A 272 -13.88 10.40 -8.20
N ALA A 273 -14.96 10.27 -7.44
CA ALA A 273 -15.41 11.30 -6.52
C ALA A 273 -15.98 10.69 -5.23
N GLY A 274 -15.94 11.45 -4.15
CA GLY A 274 -16.67 11.14 -2.93
C GLY A 274 -17.26 12.41 -2.35
N THR A 275 -18.39 12.28 -1.65
CA THR A 275 -18.97 13.39 -0.90
C THR A 275 -17.99 13.97 0.11
N ASN A 276 -17.21 13.11 0.76
CA ASN A 276 -16.20 13.46 1.75
C ASN A 276 -14.77 13.33 1.17
N GLY A 277 -14.63 13.43 -0.15
CA GLY A 277 -13.36 13.28 -0.85
C GLY A 277 -12.89 11.84 -1.05
N ILE A 278 -11.58 11.70 -1.25
CA ILE A 278 -10.91 10.45 -1.60
C ILE A 278 -9.88 10.13 -0.51
N SER A 279 -9.76 8.85 -0.14
CA SER A 279 -8.74 8.44 0.83
C SER A 279 -7.31 8.75 0.31
N PRO A 280 -6.36 9.17 1.17
CA PRO A 280 -5.05 9.65 0.69
C PRO A 280 -4.24 8.64 -0.14
N ILE A 281 -4.25 7.36 0.26
CA ILE A 281 -3.53 6.30 -0.46
C ILE A 281 -4.19 6.09 -1.84
N PHE A 282 -5.52 5.99 -1.87
CA PHE A 282 -6.26 5.78 -3.12
C PHE A 282 -6.09 6.96 -4.09
N LEU A 283 -6.09 8.19 -3.58
CA LEU A 283 -5.84 9.40 -4.38
C LEU A 283 -4.44 9.40 -5.00
N THR A 284 -3.43 8.91 -4.27
CA THR A 284 -2.06 8.76 -4.81
C THR A 284 -2.07 7.79 -5.98
N THR A 285 -2.75 6.65 -5.84
CA THR A 285 -2.91 5.65 -6.92
C THR A 285 -3.69 6.19 -8.12
N VAL A 286 -4.72 7.02 -7.89
CA VAL A 286 -5.41 7.74 -8.97
C VAL A 286 -4.42 8.61 -9.74
N GLY A 287 -3.53 9.34 -9.05
CA GLY A 287 -2.46 10.12 -9.67
C GLY A 287 -1.44 9.30 -10.46
N VAL A 288 -1.08 8.11 -9.97
CA VAL A 288 -0.21 7.15 -10.69
C VAL A 288 -0.76 6.82 -12.07
N THR A 289 -2.08 6.70 -12.19
CA THR A 289 -2.77 6.42 -13.47
C THR A 289 -3.17 7.67 -14.26
N GLY A 290 -2.74 8.87 -13.84
CA GLY A 290 -3.13 10.14 -14.49
C GLY A 290 -4.61 10.48 -14.34
N GLY A 291 -5.29 9.93 -13.33
CA GLY A 291 -6.71 10.13 -13.06
C GLY A 291 -7.02 11.40 -12.26
N ILE A 292 -8.32 11.63 -12.05
CA ILE A 292 -8.86 12.79 -11.33
C ILE A 292 -9.66 12.28 -10.11
N GLY A 293 -9.31 12.75 -8.92
CA GLY A 293 -10.06 12.51 -7.68
C GLY A 293 -10.71 13.80 -7.19
N ILE A 294 -12.02 13.81 -6.99
CA ILE A 294 -12.83 14.99 -6.64
C ILE A 294 -13.43 14.85 -5.24
N ASP A 295 -13.32 15.92 -4.46
CA ASP A 295 -14.11 16.12 -3.25
C ASP A 295 -15.38 16.91 -3.61
N LEU A 296 -16.53 16.23 -3.59
CA LEU A 296 -17.78 16.82 -4.05
C LEU A 296 -18.32 17.85 -3.06
N LYS A 297 -18.22 17.60 -1.74
CA LYS A 297 -18.85 18.45 -0.72
C LYS A 297 -20.34 18.69 -0.99
N ASN A 298 -21.01 17.72 -1.64
CA ASN A 298 -22.40 17.84 -2.07
C ASN A 298 -23.41 17.65 -0.92
N TRP A 299 -22.92 17.27 0.27
CA TRP A 299 -23.68 17.26 1.51
C TRP A 299 -23.02 18.16 2.54
N VAL A 300 -23.80 19.06 3.14
CA VAL A 300 -23.29 20.05 4.10
C VAL A 300 -24.01 19.93 5.44
N LYS A 301 -23.31 20.28 6.54
CA LYS A 301 -23.91 20.30 7.88
C LYS A 301 -25.00 21.36 7.92
N LYS A 302 -26.22 20.95 8.30
CA LYS A 302 -27.32 21.85 8.56
C LYS A 302 -27.00 22.67 9.81
N VAL A 303 -27.09 23.99 9.69
CA VAL A 303 -26.89 24.92 10.80
C VAL A 303 -28.19 25.58 11.23
N ASP A 304 -28.30 25.91 12.52
CA ASP A 304 -29.40 26.70 13.06
C ASP A 304 -29.22 28.21 12.76
N ALA A 305 -30.16 29.04 13.22
CA ALA A 305 -30.11 30.49 13.00
C ALA A 305 -28.93 31.18 13.72
N GLN A 306 -28.24 30.47 14.62
CA GLN A 306 -27.09 30.93 15.37
C GLN A 306 -25.77 30.39 14.79
N GLY A 307 -25.83 29.57 13.74
CA GLY A 307 -24.67 28.95 13.09
C GLY A 307 -24.19 27.66 13.76
N ASN A 308 -24.91 27.13 14.75
CA ASN A 308 -24.55 25.86 15.38
C ASN A 308 -25.07 24.69 14.54
N ALA A 309 -24.34 23.58 14.53
CA ALA A 309 -24.80 22.36 13.87
C ALA A 309 -26.12 21.88 14.50
N VAL A 310 -27.12 21.61 13.65
CA VAL A 310 -28.34 20.94 14.07
C VAL A 310 -28.00 19.49 14.32
N LEU A 311 -28.25 18.99 15.54
CA LEU A 311 -27.94 17.61 15.92
C LEU A 311 -29.20 16.73 15.88
N ASP A 312 -29.03 15.46 15.55
CA ASP A 312 -30.06 14.43 15.63
C ASP A 312 -30.23 13.89 17.07
N ALA A 313 -31.07 12.87 17.24
CA ALA A 313 -31.34 12.27 18.55
C ALA A 313 -30.12 11.56 19.19
N ASN A 314 -29.11 11.23 18.39
CA ASN A 314 -27.87 10.60 18.81
C ASN A 314 -26.77 11.62 19.09
N GLY A 315 -27.03 12.91 18.83
CA GLY A 315 -26.07 13.99 18.98
C GLY A 315 -25.20 14.23 17.74
N ASP A 316 -25.55 13.64 16.59
CA ASP A 316 -24.78 13.76 15.36
C ASP A 316 -25.30 14.91 14.47
N PRO A 317 -24.44 15.62 13.72
CA PRO A 317 -24.87 16.68 12.81
C PRO A 317 -25.82 16.17 11.70
N VAL A 318 -26.94 16.85 11.51
CA VAL A 318 -27.87 16.63 10.39
C VAL A 318 -27.26 17.20 9.10
N LEU A 319 -27.28 16.43 8.01
CA LEU A 319 -26.76 16.84 6.71
C LEU A 319 -27.90 17.25 5.74
N GLU A 320 -27.63 18.20 4.84
CA GLU A 320 -28.50 18.59 3.73
C GLU A 320 -27.77 18.50 2.37
N GLU A 321 -28.48 18.05 1.33
CA GLU A 321 -27.94 17.94 -0.03
C GLU A 321 -27.87 19.33 -0.67
N ALA A 322 -26.66 19.80 -0.96
CA ALA A 322 -26.41 21.09 -1.60
C ALA A 322 -26.67 21.04 -3.11
N TYR A 323 -26.32 19.92 -3.75
CA TYR A 323 -26.59 19.64 -5.15
C TYR A 323 -26.56 18.13 -5.41
N SER A 324 -27.26 17.69 -6.46
CA SER A 324 -27.39 16.25 -6.74
C SER A 324 -26.35 15.74 -7.74
N VAL A 325 -25.89 14.51 -7.48
CA VAL A 325 -24.98 13.75 -8.36
C VAL A 325 -25.59 12.41 -8.80
N ALA A 326 -26.93 12.33 -8.80
CA ALA A 326 -27.69 11.14 -9.20
C ALA A 326 -27.16 10.50 -10.50
N THR A 327 -27.07 9.18 -10.55
CA THR A 327 -26.53 8.43 -11.70
C THR A 327 -27.11 8.89 -13.03
N GLY A 328 -26.25 9.15 -14.01
CA GLY A 328 -26.60 9.65 -15.34
C GLY A 328 -26.64 11.19 -15.46
N THR A 329 -26.30 11.93 -14.39
CA THR A 329 -26.17 13.39 -14.44
C THR A 329 -24.91 13.75 -15.22
N VAL A 330 -25.04 14.64 -16.21
CA VAL A 330 -23.89 15.16 -16.98
C VAL A 330 -23.40 16.43 -16.32
N LEU A 331 -22.12 16.46 -15.98
CA LEU A 331 -21.43 17.59 -15.37
C LEU A 331 -20.18 17.95 -16.19
N THR A 332 -19.64 19.13 -15.93
CA THR A 332 -18.42 19.59 -16.60
C THR A 332 -17.38 20.00 -15.56
N ILE A 333 -16.18 19.46 -15.68
CA ILE A 333 -15.02 19.93 -14.92
C ILE A 333 -14.30 20.98 -15.77
N ASP A 334 -14.34 22.23 -15.34
CA ASP A 334 -13.55 23.31 -15.94
C ASP A 334 -12.16 23.31 -15.31
N THR A 335 -11.14 22.91 -16.06
CA THR A 335 -9.78 22.75 -15.52
C THR A 335 -9.04 24.08 -15.36
N LYS A 336 -9.50 25.14 -16.03
CA LYS A 336 -8.95 26.50 -15.90
C LYS A 336 -9.50 27.23 -14.69
N ARG A 337 -10.83 27.22 -14.53
CA ARG A 337 -11.53 27.81 -13.38
C ARG A 337 -11.45 26.91 -12.16
N LYS A 338 -11.14 25.62 -12.36
CA LYS A 338 -11.07 24.57 -11.34
C LYS A 338 -12.39 24.36 -10.63
N THR A 339 -13.48 24.30 -11.40
CA THR A 339 -14.84 24.13 -10.87
C THR A 339 -15.55 22.94 -11.49
N LEU A 340 -16.47 22.34 -10.73
CA LEU A 340 -17.45 21.39 -11.21
C LEU A 340 -18.75 22.14 -11.50
N ASN A 341 -19.30 21.98 -12.71
CA ASN A 341 -20.46 22.74 -13.17
C ASN A 341 -21.59 21.82 -13.68
N ASN A 342 -22.84 22.27 -13.55
CA ASN A 342 -24.00 21.72 -14.24
C ASN A 342 -24.58 22.80 -15.16
N GLY A 343 -24.29 22.70 -16.46
CA GLY A 343 -24.52 23.81 -17.39
C GLY A 343 -23.73 25.05 -16.95
N ASP A 344 -24.42 26.17 -16.81
CA ASP A 344 -23.81 27.44 -16.36
C ASP A 344 -23.71 27.57 -14.82
N GLN A 345 -24.25 26.60 -14.06
CA GLN A 345 -24.22 26.64 -12.60
C GLN A 345 -22.94 26.01 -12.06
N GLU A 346 -22.16 26.80 -11.33
CA GLU A 346 -21.02 26.32 -10.53
C GLU A 346 -21.52 25.57 -9.29
N LEU A 347 -21.07 24.33 -9.10
CA LEU A 347 -21.49 23.45 -8.02
C LEU A 347 -20.45 23.36 -6.90
N ALA A 348 -19.18 23.18 -7.26
CA ALA A 348 -18.09 22.98 -6.30
C ALA A 348 -16.73 23.47 -6.83
N ASP A 349 -15.87 23.92 -5.92
CA ASP A 349 -14.44 24.11 -6.18
C ASP A 349 -13.73 22.76 -6.18
N VAL A 350 -12.95 22.50 -7.23
CA VAL A 350 -12.15 21.28 -7.40
C VAL A 350 -10.66 21.61 -7.55
N SER A 351 -10.22 22.73 -6.98
CA SER A 351 -8.86 23.24 -7.14
C SER A 351 -7.78 22.27 -6.63
N ASP A 352 -8.08 21.54 -5.56
CA ASP A 352 -7.22 20.50 -4.99
C ASP A 352 -6.92 19.36 -5.98
N SER A 353 -7.83 19.09 -6.92
CA SER A 353 -7.63 18.07 -7.97
C SER A 353 -6.66 18.52 -9.06
N PHE A 354 -6.37 19.83 -9.17
CA PHE A 354 -5.56 20.47 -10.21
C PHE A 354 -4.43 21.32 -9.63
N SER A 355 -3.74 20.80 -8.60
CA SER A 355 -2.40 21.30 -8.23
C SER A 355 -1.43 21.15 -9.41
N PRO A 356 -0.39 21.99 -9.53
CA PRO A 356 0.56 21.92 -10.65
C PRO A 356 1.09 20.51 -10.93
N GLN A 357 1.51 19.77 -9.90
CA GLN A 357 2.05 18.42 -10.04
C GLN A 357 1.00 17.41 -10.51
N LYS A 358 -0.24 17.51 -10.04
CA LYS A 358 -1.36 16.67 -10.55
C LYS A 358 -1.62 16.95 -12.02
N VAL A 359 -1.52 18.20 -12.47
CA VAL A 359 -1.62 18.56 -13.90
C VAL A 359 -0.47 17.94 -14.70
N GLU A 360 0.76 17.92 -14.17
CA GLU A 360 1.89 17.22 -14.80
C GLU A 360 1.60 15.72 -14.96
N PHE A 361 1.05 15.07 -13.94
CA PHE A 361 0.70 13.65 -13.99
C PHE A 361 -0.38 13.37 -15.02
N MET A 362 -1.43 14.21 -15.07
CA MET A 362 -2.49 14.09 -16.09
C MET A 362 -1.91 14.27 -17.50
N LYS A 363 -1.05 15.27 -17.71
CA LYS A 363 -0.38 15.54 -18.98
C LYS A 363 0.52 14.38 -19.43
N ALA A 364 1.28 13.80 -18.50
CA ALA A 364 2.18 12.68 -18.76
C ALA A 364 1.46 11.31 -18.84
N GLY A 365 0.17 11.25 -18.52
CA GLY A 365 -0.59 10.00 -18.44
C GLY A 365 -0.27 9.13 -17.22
N GLY A 366 0.38 9.71 -16.21
CA GLY A 366 0.78 9.04 -14.96
C GLY A 366 1.96 9.72 -14.28
N SER A 367 2.17 9.40 -13.00
CA SER A 367 3.24 10.02 -12.20
C SER A 367 4.63 9.50 -12.54
N TYR A 368 4.78 8.24 -12.98
CA TYR A 368 6.09 7.62 -13.22
C TYR A 368 6.91 8.39 -14.26
N ALA A 369 6.28 8.76 -15.38
CA ALA A 369 6.96 9.49 -16.46
C ALA A 369 7.47 10.86 -16.01
N VAL A 370 6.76 11.52 -15.09
CA VAL A 370 7.20 12.80 -14.51
C VAL A 370 8.40 12.60 -13.59
N VAL A 371 8.38 11.57 -12.72
CA VAL A 371 9.48 11.31 -11.79
C VAL A 371 10.75 10.93 -12.53
N PHE A 372 10.68 9.96 -13.46
CA PHE A 372 11.81 9.58 -14.30
C PHE A 372 12.28 10.72 -15.20
N GLY A 373 11.34 11.50 -15.74
CA GLY A 373 11.64 12.68 -16.55
C GLY A 373 12.46 13.74 -15.81
N LYS A 374 12.10 14.04 -14.56
CA LYS A 374 12.87 14.96 -13.68
C LYS A 374 14.30 14.45 -13.44
N LYS A 375 14.46 13.15 -13.16
CA LYS A 375 15.79 12.51 -12.98
C LYS A 375 16.62 12.62 -14.27
N LEU A 376 16.03 12.27 -15.42
CA LEU A 376 16.69 12.28 -16.72
C LEU A 376 17.09 13.69 -17.18
N GLN A 377 16.23 14.69 -16.93
CA GLN A 377 16.53 16.09 -17.22
C GLN A 377 17.76 16.58 -16.44
N THR A 378 17.80 16.27 -15.15
CA THR A 378 18.90 16.65 -14.25
C THR A 378 20.21 16.03 -14.73
N PHE A 379 20.21 14.71 -14.96
CA PHE A 379 21.37 13.99 -15.49
C PHE A 379 21.89 14.58 -16.81
N ALA A 380 20.99 14.91 -17.75
CA ALA A 380 21.39 15.43 -19.06
C ALA A 380 22.00 16.84 -18.94
N ALA A 381 21.44 17.71 -18.10
CA ALA A 381 21.96 19.04 -17.86
C ALA A 381 23.36 19.00 -17.20
N GLU A 382 23.54 18.13 -16.20
CA GLU A 382 24.82 17.89 -15.53
C GLU A 382 25.88 17.38 -16.51
N THR A 383 25.53 16.38 -17.32
CA THR A 383 26.44 15.80 -18.33
C THR A 383 26.88 16.82 -19.36
N LEU A 384 26.00 17.75 -19.74
CA LEU A 384 26.29 18.85 -20.67
C LEU A 384 27.02 20.03 -20.00
N GLY A 385 27.12 20.06 -18.67
CA GLY A 385 27.68 21.17 -17.91
C GLY A 385 26.85 22.45 -18.00
N VAL A 386 25.52 22.32 -18.12
CA VAL A 386 24.57 23.45 -18.18
C VAL A 386 23.62 23.44 -16.98
N ALA A 387 23.05 24.60 -16.65
CA ALA A 387 21.96 24.65 -15.68
C ALA A 387 20.69 24.03 -16.28
N ALA A 388 20.03 23.14 -15.53
CA ALA A 388 18.76 22.54 -15.94
C ALA A 388 17.69 23.64 -16.09
N PRO A 389 17.03 23.78 -17.26
CA PRO A 389 15.89 24.66 -17.43
C PRO A 389 14.73 24.27 -16.49
N GLN A 390 14.05 25.26 -15.93
CA GLN A 390 12.83 25.02 -15.17
C GLN A 390 11.67 24.67 -16.11
N VAL A 391 11.44 23.36 -16.31
CA VAL A 391 10.35 22.82 -17.13
C VAL A 391 9.16 22.40 -16.27
N TYR A 392 9.44 21.69 -15.20
CA TYR A 392 8.45 21.22 -14.25
C TYR A 392 8.07 22.33 -13.27
N ALA A 393 6.86 22.23 -12.73
CA ALA A 393 6.35 23.06 -11.67
C ALA A 393 7.31 23.02 -10.47
N PRO A 394 7.67 24.19 -9.91
CA PRO A 394 8.48 24.22 -8.70
C PRO A 394 7.72 23.58 -7.55
N SER A 395 8.45 22.92 -6.65
CA SER A 395 7.88 22.46 -5.39
C SER A 395 7.37 23.64 -4.57
N LYS A 396 6.22 23.46 -3.92
CA LYS A 396 5.76 24.40 -2.91
C LYS A 396 6.67 24.28 -1.70
N GLU A 397 7.40 25.32 -1.35
CA GLU A 397 8.25 25.35 -0.15
C GLU A 397 7.63 26.31 0.88
N ILE A 398 7.47 25.83 2.13
CA ILE A 398 6.95 26.60 3.26
C ILE A 398 8.02 26.56 4.36
N SER A 399 8.49 27.73 4.78
CA SER A 399 9.37 27.89 5.94
C SER A 399 8.79 28.96 6.86
N LEU A 400 8.72 28.67 8.16
CA LEU A 400 8.14 29.52 9.19
C LEU A 400 9.21 29.96 10.20
N GLU A 401 9.57 31.25 10.17
CA GLU A 401 10.58 31.81 11.07
C GLU A 401 10.14 31.77 12.54
N GLY A 402 11.02 31.30 13.43
CA GLY A 402 10.76 31.22 14.88
C GLY A 402 9.88 30.06 15.33
N GLN A 403 9.42 29.20 14.42
CA GLN A 403 8.68 27.98 14.71
C GLN A 403 9.58 26.76 14.57
N GLY A 404 9.68 25.95 15.64
CA GLY A 404 10.41 24.68 15.60
C GLY A 404 9.72 23.61 14.77
N LEU A 405 10.40 22.47 14.63
CA LEU A 405 9.98 21.34 13.82
C LEU A 405 9.37 20.23 14.69
N THR A 406 8.23 19.72 14.25
CA THR A 406 7.72 18.42 14.70
C THR A 406 8.74 17.33 14.34
N ALA A 407 8.68 16.18 15.01
CA ALA A 407 9.61 15.09 14.71
C ALA A 407 9.45 14.58 13.27
N VAL A 408 8.22 14.60 12.74
CA VAL A 408 7.94 14.35 11.32
C VAL A 408 8.68 15.33 10.42
N GLU A 409 8.54 16.65 10.64
CA GLU A 409 9.23 17.65 9.82
C GLU A 409 10.75 17.47 9.89
N LYS A 410 11.32 17.11 11.05
CA LYS A 410 12.75 16.76 11.16
C LYS A 410 13.13 15.57 10.29
N ILE A 411 12.34 14.50 10.29
CA ILE A 411 12.58 13.33 9.41
C ILE A 411 12.57 13.76 7.95
N PHE A 412 11.58 14.54 7.52
CA PHE A 412 11.46 15.00 6.15
C PHE A 412 12.63 15.89 5.72
N ASN A 413 13.04 16.85 6.56
CA ASN A 413 14.19 17.71 6.27
C ASN A 413 15.51 16.93 6.19
N ASN A 414 15.69 15.93 7.06
CA ASN A 414 16.89 15.07 7.07
C ASN A 414 17.00 14.18 5.83
N ASN A 415 15.87 13.82 5.22
CA ASN A 415 15.82 12.93 4.06
C ASN A 415 15.51 13.67 2.75
N ALA A 416 15.39 15.01 2.77
CA ALA A 416 15.06 15.80 1.59
C ALA A 416 16.16 15.72 0.52
N VAL A 417 15.76 15.65 -0.76
CA VAL A 417 16.65 15.54 -1.92
C VAL A 417 16.30 16.61 -2.94
N GLY A 418 17.29 17.39 -3.38
CA GLY A 418 17.10 18.46 -4.37
C GLY A 418 16.33 19.67 -3.87
N VAL A 419 16.31 19.91 -2.54
CA VAL A 419 15.77 21.14 -1.95
C VAL A 419 16.84 22.22 -1.97
N THR A 420 16.51 23.38 -2.52
CA THR A 420 17.42 24.53 -2.61
C THR A 420 17.28 25.50 -1.44
N SER A 421 16.22 25.37 -0.65
CA SER A 421 15.98 26.21 0.53
C SER A 421 17.09 26.04 1.57
N GLU A 422 17.64 27.17 2.01
CA GLU A 422 18.58 27.22 3.13
C GLU A 422 17.88 27.12 4.50
N THR A 423 16.55 27.28 4.54
CA THR A 423 15.73 27.19 5.75
C THR A 423 14.95 25.88 5.83
N PRO A 424 14.76 25.32 7.04
CA PRO A 424 13.94 24.13 7.22
C PRO A 424 12.53 24.29 6.66
N LEU A 425 12.03 23.22 6.05
CA LEU A 425 10.69 23.15 5.49
C LEU A 425 9.69 22.65 6.53
N HIS A 426 8.51 23.26 6.54
CA HIS A 426 7.39 22.92 7.41
C HIS A 426 6.29 22.16 6.64
N ALA A 427 5.32 21.64 7.39
CA ALA A 427 4.14 20.98 6.88
C ALA A 427 3.46 21.78 5.73
N GLY A 428 3.03 21.06 4.70
CA GLY A 428 2.46 21.61 3.48
C GLY A 428 3.47 21.93 2.37
N SER A 429 4.77 21.74 2.62
CA SER A 429 5.80 21.78 1.59
C SER A 429 5.81 20.51 0.74
N ASP A 430 5.96 20.61 -0.57
CA ASP A 430 6.16 19.48 -1.48
C ASP A 430 7.64 19.11 -1.51
N VAL A 431 7.98 17.90 -1.05
CA VAL A 431 9.37 17.46 -0.98
C VAL A 431 9.56 16.11 -1.64
N ARG A 432 10.75 15.92 -2.20
CA ARG A 432 11.26 14.62 -2.60
C ARG A 432 12.18 14.13 -1.50
N VAL A 433 11.98 12.90 -1.05
CA VAL A 433 12.71 12.33 0.08
C VAL A 433 13.34 10.99 -0.29
N LYS A 434 14.51 10.71 0.31
CA LYS A 434 15.12 9.38 0.33
C LYS A 434 14.18 8.41 1.06
N VAL A 435 14.03 7.21 0.51
CA VAL A 435 13.33 6.08 1.15
C VAL A 435 14.37 5.08 1.64
N ASN A 436 14.35 4.79 2.94
CA ASN A 436 15.35 3.92 3.58
C ASN A 436 14.95 2.44 3.50
N ILE A 437 13.71 2.13 3.86
CA ILE A 437 13.22 0.75 3.93
C ILE A 437 11.98 0.60 3.06
N VAL A 438 11.92 -0.49 2.29
CA VAL A 438 10.75 -0.81 1.47
C VAL A 438 10.16 -2.19 1.77
N GLY A 439 8.84 -2.24 1.99
CA GLY A 439 8.10 -3.47 2.24
C GLY A 439 7.17 -3.89 1.11
N SER A 440 7.13 -5.19 0.80
CA SER A 440 6.17 -5.79 -0.11
C SER A 440 5.61 -7.10 0.45
N GLN A 441 4.32 -7.36 0.25
CA GLN A 441 3.64 -8.59 0.70
C GLN A 441 3.09 -9.39 -0.48
N ASP A 442 2.64 -10.61 -0.27
CA ASP A 442 2.36 -11.60 -1.32
C ASP A 442 1.05 -11.41 -2.11
N THR A 443 0.15 -10.54 -1.67
CA THR A 443 -1.09 -10.19 -2.38
C THR A 443 -1.01 -8.87 -3.17
N THR A 444 -0.05 -8.00 -2.85
CA THR A 444 0.29 -6.78 -3.60
C THR A 444 1.59 -6.91 -4.37
N GLY A 445 2.48 -7.81 -3.94
CA GLY A 445 3.77 -8.12 -4.55
C GLY A 445 3.69 -8.48 -6.03
N PRO A 446 2.74 -9.32 -6.50
CA PRO A 446 2.60 -9.58 -7.93
C PRO A 446 2.30 -8.33 -8.74
N MET A 447 1.49 -7.40 -8.22
CA MET A 447 1.25 -6.11 -8.88
C MET A 447 2.49 -5.22 -8.81
N THR A 448 3.19 -5.19 -7.67
CA THR A 448 4.45 -4.44 -7.52
C THR A 448 5.49 -4.93 -8.53
N ALA A 449 5.60 -6.25 -8.76
CA ALA A 449 6.44 -6.81 -9.81
C ALA A 449 6.02 -6.33 -11.20
N GLN A 450 4.72 -6.33 -11.51
CA GLN A 450 4.21 -5.80 -12.79
C GLN A 450 4.51 -4.31 -12.98
N GLU A 451 4.40 -3.50 -11.93
CA GLU A 451 4.72 -2.07 -11.99
C GLU A 451 6.24 -1.85 -12.17
N LEU A 452 7.09 -2.65 -11.49
CA LEU A 452 8.53 -2.67 -11.73
C LEU A 452 8.84 -3.06 -13.19
N GLU A 453 8.18 -4.09 -13.72
CA GLU A 453 8.33 -4.51 -15.11
C GLU A 453 7.88 -3.42 -16.08
N ALA A 454 6.75 -2.76 -15.83
CA ALA A 454 6.21 -1.69 -16.66
C ALA A 454 7.08 -0.43 -16.67
N MET A 455 7.73 -0.11 -15.54
CA MET A 455 8.76 0.92 -15.44
C MET A 455 10.12 0.47 -15.99
N ALA A 456 10.23 -0.79 -16.40
CA ALA A 456 11.45 -1.44 -16.84
C ALA A 456 12.60 -1.45 -15.81
N ALA A 457 12.25 -1.49 -14.53
CA ALA A 457 13.20 -1.61 -13.44
C ALA A 457 13.71 -3.05 -13.36
N SER A 458 15.03 -3.24 -13.31
CA SER A 458 15.65 -4.57 -13.23
C SER A 458 16.39 -4.82 -11.91
N VAL A 459 16.79 -3.77 -11.21
CA VAL A 459 17.53 -3.82 -9.95
C VAL A 459 17.01 -2.77 -8.98
N ILE A 460 17.10 -3.09 -7.68
CA ILE A 460 16.81 -2.14 -6.60
C ILE A 460 17.81 -0.98 -6.61
N SER A 461 17.31 0.22 -6.30
CA SER A 461 18.16 1.41 -6.15
C SER A 461 19.18 1.22 -5.03
N PRO A 462 20.46 1.58 -5.25
CA PRO A 462 21.53 1.36 -4.27
C PRO A 462 21.43 2.26 -3.03
N ILE A 463 20.56 3.27 -3.04
CA ILE A 463 20.35 4.16 -1.89
C ILE A 463 19.28 3.62 -0.92
N VAL A 464 18.51 2.59 -1.30
CA VAL A 464 17.60 1.92 -0.36
C VAL A 464 18.43 1.06 0.59
N ASP A 465 18.32 1.31 1.88
CA ASP A 465 19.12 0.63 2.91
C ASP A 465 18.71 -0.85 3.05
N GLY A 466 17.41 -1.16 2.87
CA GLY A 466 16.93 -2.53 2.84
C GLY A 466 15.49 -2.68 2.34
N ALA A 467 15.15 -3.86 1.81
CA ALA A 467 13.80 -4.14 1.36
C ALA A 467 13.41 -5.61 1.55
N TYR A 468 12.14 -5.86 1.85
CA TYR A 468 11.64 -7.19 2.21
C TYR A 468 10.33 -7.58 1.48
N GLN A 469 10.30 -8.79 0.93
CA GLN A 469 9.11 -9.43 0.35
C GLN A 469 8.61 -10.57 1.25
N SER A 470 7.43 -10.40 1.84
CA SER A 470 6.79 -11.42 2.70
C SER A 470 5.93 -12.43 1.92
N GLY A 471 5.57 -13.54 2.58
CA GLY A 471 4.65 -14.58 2.11
C GLY A 471 3.47 -14.84 3.06
N CYS A 472 2.99 -13.81 3.75
CA CYS A 472 2.15 -13.95 4.95
C CYS A 472 0.63 -14.01 4.72
N HIS A 473 0.11 -13.44 3.64
CA HIS A 473 -1.33 -13.33 3.39
C HIS A 473 -1.94 -14.57 2.71
N THR A 474 -1.09 -15.38 2.08
CA THR A 474 -1.47 -16.65 1.46
C THR A 474 -0.92 -17.86 2.24
N ALA A 475 -0.45 -17.61 3.46
CA ALA A 475 0.23 -18.59 4.31
C ALA A 475 -0.66 -19.74 4.79
N SER A 476 -1.93 -19.44 5.14
CA SER A 476 -2.85 -20.39 5.77
C SER A 476 -3.18 -21.56 4.83
N VAL A 477 -3.36 -21.27 3.54
CA VAL A 477 -3.75 -22.26 2.54
C VAL A 477 -2.75 -22.30 1.40
N TRP A 478 -2.08 -23.43 1.24
CA TRP A 478 -1.09 -23.69 0.18
C TRP A 478 -1.72 -24.45 -1.00
N ASP A 479 -2.68 -23.81 -1.67
CA ASP A 479 -3.39 -24.36 -2.82
C ASP A 479 -2.55 -24.29 -4.13
N ASN A 480 -3.15 -24.74 -5.24
CA ASN A 480 -2.47 -24.73 -6.55
C ASN A 480 -2.16 -23.31 -7.04
N LYS A 481 -2.96 -22.32 -6.68
CA LYS A 481 -2.75 -20.92 -7.07
C LYS A 481 -1.55 -20.34 -6.32
N ALA A 482 -1.47 -20.56 -5.02
CA ALA A 482 -0.33 -20.15 -4.18
C ALA A 482 0.97 -20.85 -4.64
N LYS A 483 0.91 -22.15 -4.93
CA LYS A 483 2.05 -22.93 -5.45
C LYS A 483 2.60 -22.39 -6.78
N ALA A 484 1.73 -21.87 -7.64
CA ALA A 484 2.15 -21.27 -8.91
C ALA A 484 2.71 -19.85 -8.72
N ASN A 485 2.01 -19.01 -7.96
CA ASN A 485 2.29 -17.57 -7.91
C ASN A 485 3.43 -17.19 -6.95
N ILE A 486 3.48 -17.79 -5.76
CA ILE A 486 4.40 -17.36 -4.70
C ILE A 486 5.87 -17.64 -5.05
N PRO A 487 6.26 -18.82 -5.58
CA PRO A 487 7.64 -19.03 -6.01
C PRO A 487 8.06 -18.10 -7.15
N LYS A 488 7.18 -17.80 -8.11
CA LYS A 488 7.45 -16.83 -9.20
C LYS A 488 7.72 -15.44 -8.63
N LEU A 489 6.87 -14.97 -7.72
CA LEU A 489 7.04 -13.68 -7.04
C LEU A 489 8.35 -13.60 -6.25
N MET A 490 8.65 -14.62 -5.43
CA MET A 490 9.86 -14.64 -4.60
C MET A 490 11.12 -14.67 -5.45
N SER A 491 11.11 -15.44 -6.55
CA SER A 491 12.21 -15.46 -7.52
C SER A 491 12.44 -14.10 -8.16
N PHE A 492 11.37 -13.43 -8.61
CA PHE A 492 11.45 -12.10 -9.18
C PHE A 492 12.01 -11.08 -8.17
N MET A 493 11.43 -11.00 -6.97
CA MET A 493 11.82 -10.01 -5.97
C MET A 493 13.25 -10.23 -5.44
N ASN A 494 13.67 -11.49 -5.28
CA ASN A 494 15.05 -11.80 -4.91
C ASN A 494 16.03 -11.41 -6.01
N LYS A 495 15.71 -11.70 -7.28
CA LYS A 495 16.54 -11.29 -8.43
C LYS A 495 16.65 -9.77 -8.54
N PHE A 496 15.57 -9.06 -8.22
CA PHE A 496 15.53 -7.60 -8.20
C PHE A 496 16.40 -7.01 -7.08
N GLY A 497 16.54 -7.72 -5.96
CA GLY A 497 17.48 -7.39 -4.88
C GLY A 497 16.91 -7.45 -3.45
N LEU A 498 15.62 -7.78 -3.29
CA LEU A 498 14.97 -7.83 -1.98
C LEU A 498 15.42 -9.05 -1.17
N ILE A 499 15.39 -8.90 0.16
CA ILE A 499 15.32 -10.05 1.07
C ILE A 499 13.93 -10.67 0.91
N THR A 500 13.86 -11.99 0.76
CA THR A 500 12.60 -12.70 0.49
C THR A 500 12.28 -13.66 1.63
N ALA A 501 11.00 -13.85 1.91
CA ALA A 501 10.56 -14.81 2.93
C ALA A 501 10.75 -16.28 2.50
N ARG A 502 10.94 -16.52 1.20
CA ARG A 502 11.24 -17.84 0.65
C ARG A 502 12.44 -17.73 -0.27
N ASP A 503 13.40 -18.64 -0.11
CA ASP A 503 14.52 -18.72 -1.03
C ASP A 503 14.08 -19.32 -2.36
N PRO A 504 14.35 -18.67 -3.50
CA PRO A 504 14.10 -19.27 -4.82
C PRO A 504 14.88 -20.56 -5.05
N LYS A 505 16.00 -20.78 -4.34
CA LYS A 505 16.84 -21.98 -4.47
C LYS A 505 16.61 -23.03 -3.37
N GLY A 506 15.73 -22.76 -2.40
CA GLY A 506 15.39 -23.68 -1.32
C GLY A 506 16.48 -23.88 -0.24
N VAL A 507 17.41 -22.94 -0.09
CA VAL A 507 18.47 -22.94 0.93
C VAL A 507 17.90 -22.79 2.35
N TYR A 508 16.80 -22.05 2.50
CA TYR A 508 16.09 -21.91 3.77
C TYR A 508 14.59 -22.22 3.65
N PRO A 509 13.95 -22.70 4.75
CA PRO A 509 12.52 -22.97 4.77
C PRO A 509 11.70 -21.72 4.44
N PRO A 510 10.56 -21.86 3.75
CA PRO A 510 9.65 -20.74 3.55
C PRO A 510 9.18 -20.16 4.89
N MET A 511 9.52 -18.89 5.12
CA MET A 511 8.98 -18.09 6.21
C MET A 511 7.64 -17.49 5.74
N THR A 512 6.64 -17.52 6.60
CA THR A 512 5.33 -16.89 6.35
C THR A 512 5.03 -15.78 7.35
N ASP A 513 6.11 -15.22 7.92
CA ASP A 513 6.09 -14.16 8.92
C ASP A 513 5.31 -12.94 8.42
N VAL A 514 4.42 -12.44 9.27
CA VAL A 514 3.65 -11.22 9.02
C VAL A 514 4.62 -10.08 8.70
N ILE A 515 4.44 -9.48 7.51
CA ILE A 515 5.35 -8.50 6.91
C ILE A 515 5.80 -7.44 7.92
N HIS A 516 4.87 -6.89 8.69
CA HIS A 516 5.13 -5.76 9.58
C HIS A 516 6.03 -6.09 10.76
N LYS A 517 6.07 -7.35 11.22
CA LYS A 517 7.01 -7.74 12.27
C LYS A 517 8.44 -7.71 11.75
N VAL A 518 8.67 -8.25 10.56
CA VAL A 518 9.98 -8.23 9.91
C VAL A 518 10.37 -6.80 9.51
N LEU A 519 9.43 -6.01 8.98
CA LEU A 519 9.71 -4.61 8.65
C LEU A 519 10.09 -3.79 9.88
N ASN A 520 9.43 -4.03 11.02
CA ASN A 520 9.77 -3.33 12.25
C ASN A 520 11.17 -3.73 12.74
N ASP A 521 11.58 -4.99 12.56
CA ASP A 521 12.93 -5.46 12.88
C ASP A 521 13.99 -4.82 11.97
N ILE A 522 13.77 -4.74 10.67
CA ILE A 522 14.77 -4.19 9.73
C ILE A 522 14.80 -2.65 9.69
N THR A 523 13.85 -1.99 10.34
CA THR A 523 13.85 -0.53 10.46
C THR A 523 14.79 -0.12 11.59
N ILE A 524 16.04 0.21 11.26
CA ILE A 524 17.14 0.37 12.23
C ILE A 524 17.46 1.83 12.60
N ASP A 525 16.62 2.79 12.20
CA ASP A 525 16.80 4.21 12.45
C ASP A 525 15.44 4.88 12.68
N ASP A 526 15.31 5.62 13.78
CA ASP A 526 14.12 6.41 14.13
C ASP A 526 13.94 7.65 13.23
N ARG A 527 14.92 7.94 12.37
CA ARG A 527 14.90 9.03 11.39
C ARG A 527 14.62 8.56 9.95
N ALA A 528 14.34 7.27 9.78
CA ALA A 528 14.08 6.66 8.48
C ALA A 528 12.69 6.97 7.93
N ILE A 529 12.58 6.96 6.60
CA ILE A 529 11.31 6.91 5.87
C ILE A 529 11.10 5.50 5.32
N ILE A 530 9.95 4.93 5.62
CA ILE A 530 9.57 3.58 5.23
C ILE A 530 8.35 3.64 4.31
N ILE A 531 8.43 2.96 3.18
CA ILE A 531 7.30 2.79 2.24
C ILE A 531 6.94 1.32 2.18
N GLY A 532 5.66 0.97 2.23
CA GLY A 532 5.27 -0.44 2.10
C GLY A 532 3.97 -0.65 1.35
N GLY A 533 3.93 -1.74 0.56
CA GLY A 533 2.78 -2.19 -0.22
C GLY A 533 1.64 -2.77 0.61
N ASP A 534 1.44 -2.22 1.81
CA ASP A 534 0.36 -2.53 2.73
C ASP A 534 0.02 -1.30 3.57
N SER A 535 -1.27 -1.04 3.76
CA SER A 535 -1.81 0.06 4.57
C SER A 535 -1.35 0.07 6.04
N HIS A 536 -0.98 -1.09 6.59
CA HIS A 536 -0.49 -1.25 7.96
C HIS A 536 1.03 -1.09 8.06
N THR A 537 1.67 -0.56 7.02
CA THR A 537 3.06 -0.11 7.09
C THR A 537 3.15 1.13 7.99
N ARG A 538 3.23 0.88 9.30
CA ARG A 538 3.14 1.86 10.40
C ARG A 538 4.23 1.60 11.45
N MET A 539 5.47 1.38 10.99
CA MET A 539 6.58 0.99 11.87
C MET A 539 6.71 1.98 13.02
N SER A 540 7.04 1.48 14.20
CA SER A 540 7.20 2.29 15.41
C SER A 540 8.59 2.93 15.52
N LYS A 541 9.45 2.72 14.52
CA LYS A 541 10.72 3.42 14.33
C LYS A 541 10.65 4.11 12.97
N GLY A 542 11.03 5.39 12.91
CA GLY A 542 10.89 6.20 11.71
C GLY A 542 9.45 6.60 11.41
N VAL A 543 9.22 7.10 10.21
CA VAL A 543 7.88 7.40 9.68
C VAL A 543 7.55 6.46 8.53
N ALA A 544 6.43 5.75 8.67
CA ALA A 544 6.06 4.68 7.77
C ALA A 544 4.73 4.95 7.05
N PHE A 545 4.77 4.86 5.72
CA PHE A 545 3.63 5.09 4.85
C PHE A 545 3.22 3.79 4.15
N GLY A 546 1.97 3.39 4.37
CA GLY A 546 1.31 2.46 3.47
C GLY A 546 1.10 3.11 2.11
N ALA A 547 1.47 2.41 1.05
CA ALA A 547 1.43 2.91 -0.31
C ALA A 547 0.93 1.83 -1.27
N ASP A 548 0.53 2.27 -2.47
CA ASP A 548 0.15 1.37 -3.54
C ASP A 548 1.37 0.72 -4.22
N SER A 549 1.12 -0.35 -4.97
CA SER A 549 2.16 -1.10 -5.68
C SER A 549 3.00 -0.24 -6.63
N GLY A 550 2.43 0.81 -7.21
CA GLY A 550 3.15 1.73 -8.08
C GLY A 550 4.14 2.61 -7.33
N THR A 551 3.69 3.22 -6.25
CA THR A 551 4.55 4.01 -5.36
C THR A 551 5.65 3.16 -4.72
N VAL A 552 5.34 1.91 -4.33
CA VAL A 552 6.34 0.96 -3.81
C VAL A 552 7.36 0.61 -4.87
N ALA A 553 6.91 0.31 -6.10
CA ALA A 553 7.80 0.01 -7.21
C ALA A 553 8.69 1.21 -7.56
N LEU A 554 8.17 2.44 -7.50
CA LEU A 554 8.95 3.67 -7.69
C LEU A 554 10.01 3.85 -6.60
N ALA A 555 9.65 3.63 -5.33
CA ALA A 555 10.59 3.69 -4.21
C ALA A 555 11.69 2.63 -4.34
N LEU A 556 11.36 1.41 -4.80
CA LEU A 556 12.34 0.36 -5.09
C LEU A 556 13.27 0.72 -6.26
N ALA A 557 12.72 1.29 -7.34
CA ALA A 557 13.47 1.59 -8.57
C ALA A 557 14.34 2.85 -8.46
N THR A 558 13.92 3.84 -7.67
CA THR A 558 14.60 5.14 -7.57
C THR A 558 15.27 5.35 -6.21
N GLY A 559 14.75 4.74 -5.15
CA GLY A 559 15.15 5.00 -3.76
C GLY A 559 14.58 6.29 -3.19
N GLU A 560 13.61 6.90 -3.89
CA GLU A 560 13.03 8.20 -3.54
C GLU A 560 11.50 8.15 -3.62
N ALA A 561 10.85 9.07 -2.91
CA ALA A 561 9.42 9.32 -3.04
C ALA A 561 9.13 10.82 -2.98
N ALA A 562 8.20 11.28 -3.81
CA ALA A 562 7.72 12.67 -3.78
C ALA A 562 6.40 12.74 -3.01
N MET A 563 6.35 13.53 -1.94
CA MET A 563 5.13 13.72 -1.15
C MET A 563 5.19 15.03 -0.36
N PRO A 564 4.03 15.64 -0.05
CA PRO A 564 3.99 16.78 0.84
C PRO A 564 4.33 16.37 2.27
N ILE A 565 5.09 17.21 2.98
CA ILE A 565 5.30 17.10 4.43
C ILE A 565 3.92 17.21 5.09
N PRO A 566 3.43 16.17 5.78
CA PRO A 566 2.09 16.19 6.35
C PRO A 566 2.02 17.01 7.64
N ASP A 567 0.83 17.54 7.94
CA ASP A 567 0.52 18.02 9.28
C ASP A 567 0.57 16.88 10.29
N SER A 568 0.96 17.22 11.53
CA SER A 568 1.01 16.29 12.66
C SER A 568 -0.03 16.62 13.73
N VAL A 569 -0.57 15.58 14.38
CA VAL A 569 -1.38 15.65 15.60
C VAL A 569 -0.57 15.02 16.73
N LYS A 570 -0.33 15.78 17.81
CA LYS A 570 0.39 15.28 18.99
C LYS A 570 -0.55 14.44 19.85
N VAL A 571 -0.16 13.23 20.20
CA VAL A 571 -0.90 12.38 21.14
C VAL A 571 -0.04 12.14 22.39
N THR A 572 -0.55 12.52 23.55
CA THR A 572 0.09 12.34 24.85
C THR A 572 -0.84 11.62 25.82
N PHE A 573 -0.30 11.09 26.92
CA PHE A 573 -1.04 10.31 27.89
C PHE A 573 -0.88 10.90 29.30
N LYS A 574 -1.92 10.77 30.12
CA LYS A 574 -1.91 11.13 31.55
C LYS A 574 -2.64 10.08 32.38
N GLY A 575 -2.42 10.10 33.69
CA GLY A 575 -3.08 9.17 34.61
C GLY A 575 -2.38 7.80 34.67
N ASN A 576 -3.07 6.79 35.18
CA ASN A 576 -2.51 5.46 35.39
C ASN A 576 -3.37 4.37 34.74
N MET A 577 -2.74 3.57 33.87
CA MET A 577 -3.37 2.38 33.29
C MET A 577 -3.69 1.36 34.40
N LYS A 578 -4.92 0.84 34.44
CA LYS A 578 -5.30 -0.17 35.42
C LYS A 578 -4.61 -1.51 35.09
N SER A 579 -4.17 -2.24 36.12
CA SER A 579 -3.39 -3.47 35.95
C SER A 579 -4.12 -4.61 35.25
N HIS A 580 -5.45 -4.56 35.20
CA HIS A 580 -6.27 -5.54 34.50
C HIS A 580 -6.52 -5.19 33.03
N MET A 581 -6.04 -4.04 32.55
CA MET A 581 -6.25 -3.60 31.16
C MET A 581 -5.14 -4.08 30.24
N ASP A 582 -5.45 -4.25 28.97
CA ASP A 582 -4.45 -4.47 27.93
C ASP A 582 -4.16 -3.16 27.17
N PHE A 583 -2.94 -2.99 26.66
CA PHE A 583 -2.58 -1.76 25.94
C PHE A 583 -3.43 -1.54 24.70
N ARG A 584 -3.97 -2.62 24.09
CA ARG A 584 -4.94 -2.52 22.99
C ARG A 584 -6.21 -1.76 23.38
N ASP A 585 -6.64 -1.86 24.64
CA ASP A 585 -7.82 -1.14 25.11
C ASP A 585 -7.56 0.38 25.15
N VAL A 586 -6.32 0.79 25.49
CA VAL A 586 -5.87 2.18 25.42
C VAL A 586 -5.87 2.71 23.99
N VAL A 587 -5.40 1.89 23.05
CA VAL A 587 -5.38 2.23 21.61
C VAL A 587 -6.80 2.47 21.09
N HIS A 588 -7.76 1.60 21.40
CA HIS A 588 -9.16 1.79 21.02
C HIS A 588 -9.77 3.02 21.70
N ALA A 589 -9.56 3.19 23.01
CA ALA A 589 -10.09 4.34 23.75
C ALA A 589 -9.58 5.68 23.23
N THR A 590 -8.37 5.73 22.65
CA THR A 590 -7.80 6.94 22.07
C THR A 590 -8.69 7.53 20.98
N GLN A 591 -9.28 6.70 20.11
CA GLN A 591 -10.21 7.18 19.08
C GLN A 591 -11.45 7.82 19.71
N ALA A 592 -12.05 7.16 20.71
CA ALA A 592 -13.24 7.66 21.40
C ALA A 592 -12.97 8.96 22.16
N GLN A 593 -11.85 9.06 22.88
CA GLN A 593 -11.48 10.26 23.61
C GLN A 593 -11.14 11.42 22.67
N MET A 594 -10.52 11.15 21.52
CA MET A 594 -10.30 12.15 20.48
C MET A 594 -11.64 12.70 19.97
N LEU A 595 -12.57 11.85 19.56
CA LEU A 595 -13.88 12.29 19.06
C LEU A 595 -14.64 13.13 20.10
N LYS A 596 -14.56 12.75 21.39
CA LYS A 596 -15.12 13.52 22.51
C LYS A 596 -14.47 14.90 22.67
N GLN A 597 -13.15 15.00 22.54
CA GLN A 597 -12.40 16.27 22.68
C GLN A 597 -12.69 17.25 21.52
N PHE A 598 -12.97 16.73 20.32
CA PHE A 598 -13.12 17.53 19.10
C PHE A 598 -14.55 17.51 18.53
N GLY A 599 -15.57 17.30 19.36
CA GLY A 599 -16.97 17.44 18.96
C GLY A 599 -17.42 16.51 17.83
N GLY A 600 -16.87 15.29 17.80
CA GLY A 600 -17.13 14.28 16.77
C GLY A 600 -16.26 14.41 15.51
N GLU A 601 -15.37 15.41 15.44
CA GLU A 601 -14.44 15.55 14.33
C GLU A 601 -13.24 14.59 14.49
N ASN A 602 -12.95 13.80 13.45
CA ASN A 602 -11.74 13.00 13.41
C ASN A 602 -10.53 13.86 12.98
N VAL A 603 -9.87 14.49 13.94
CA VAL A 603 -8.69 15.35 13.69
C VAL A 603 -7.47 14.57 13.15
N PHE A 604 -7.43 13.25 13.28
CA PHE A 604 -6.35 12.42 12.74
C PHE A 604 -6.43 12.22 11.23
N GLN A 605 -7.63 12.39 10.64
CA GLN A 605 -7.87 12.08 9.24
C GLN A 605 -6.91 12.84 8.31
N GLY A 606 -6.13 12.09 7.51
CA GLY A 606 -5.18 12.64 6.54
C GLY A 606 -3.89 13.22 7.11
N ARG A 607 -3.69 13.16 8.44
CA ARG A 607 -2.54 13.72 9.16
C ARG A 607 -1.65 12.63 9.74
N ILE A 608 -0.47 12.99 10.22
CA ILE A 608 0.40 12.06 10.96
C ILE A 608 0.06 12.10 12.44
N ILE A 609 -0.08 10.93 13.06
CA ILE A 609 -0.15 10.82 14.52
C ILE A 609 1.28 10.72 15.06
N GLU A 610 1.72 11.76 15.78
CA GLU A 610 2.96 11.76 16.53
C GLU A 610 2.64 11.35 17.96
N VAL A 611 2.86 10.08 18.30
CA VAL A 611 2.49 9.51 19.59
C VAL A 611 3.67 9.49 20.56
N HIS A 612 3.47 10.07 21.73
CA HIS A 612 4.48 10.26 22.77
C HIS A 612 4.39 9.12 23.80
N ILE A 613 4.83 7.92 23.39
CA ILE A 613 4.80 6.72 24.23
C ILE A 613 6.02 6.67 25.17
N GLY A 614 7.23 6.90 24.64
CA GLY A 614 8.48 7.03 25.39
C GLY A 614 9.07 5.74 25.97
N THR A 615 8.25 4.92 26.63
CA THR A 615 8.71 3.85 27.53
C THR A 615 8.44 2.44 27.03
N LEU A 616 7.63 2.26 25.97
CA LEU A 616 7.39 0.95 25.36
C LEU A 616 8.43 0.65 24.29
N LEU A 617 8.91 -0.59 24.27
CA LEU A 617 9.74 -1.10 23.18
C LEU A 617 9.00 -0.99 21.85
N ALA A 618 9.76 -0.83 20.76
CA ALA A 618 9.20 -0.63 19.43
C ALA A 618 8.13 -1.68 19.06
N ASP A 619 8.32 -2.94 19.42
CA ASP A 619 7.30 -3.97 19.17
C ASP A 619 6.00 -3.70 19.91
N GLN A 620 6.04 -3.35 21.19
CA GLN A 620 4.83 -3.06 21.97
C GLN A 620 4.15 -1.78 21.47
N ALA A 621 4.93 -0.73 21.20
CA ALA A 621 4.47 0.52 20.61
C ALA A 621 3.82 0.33 19.24
N PHE A 622 4.20 -0.73 18.50
CA PHE A 622 3.60 -1.06 17.22
C PHE A 622 2.10 -1.34 17.33
N THR A 623 1.60 -1.82 18.48
CA THR A 623 0.15 -1.94 18.74
C THR A 623 -0.58 -0.61 18.54
N PHE A 624 0.03 0.51 18.93
CA PHE A 624 -0.57 1.82 18.72
C PHE A 624 -0.39 2.28 17.27
N THR A 625 0.85 2.25 16.76
CA THR A 625 1.15 2.81 15.43
C THR A 625 0.42 2.04 14.32
N ASP A 626 0.31 0.72 14.42
CA ASP A 626 -0.43 -0.14 13.48
C ASP A 626 -1.91 0.26 13.37
N TRP A 627 -2.57 0.48 14.51
CA TRP A 627 -3.99 0.87 14.56
C TRP A 627 -4.27 2.26 13.96
N THR A 628 -3.27 3.15 13.87
CA THR A 628 -3.47 4.50 13.31
C THR A 628 -3.96 4.49 11.86
N ALA A 629 -3.71 3.38 11.11
CA ALA A 629 -4.30 3.20 9.79
C ALA A 629 -5.84 3.29 9.81
N GLU A 630 -6.45 2.75 10.86
CA GLU A 630 -7.90 2.69 11.03
C GLU A 630 -8.48 3.93 11.72
N MET A 631 -7.62 4.75 12.34
CA MET A 631 -7.94 6.13 12.73
C MET A 631 -7.98 7.11 11.54
N LYS A 632 -7.83 6.59 10.31
CA LYS A 632 -7.75 7.37 9.05
C LYS A 632 -6.50 8.28 8.97
N ALA A 633 -5.48 8.01 9.77
CA ALA A 633 -4.22 8.75 9.73
C ALA A 633 -3.42 8.43 8.46
N LYS A 634 -2.68 9.42 7.96
CA LYS A 634 -1.78 9.27 6.82
C LYS A 634 -0.57 8.41 7.17
N ALA A 635 -0.01 8.58 8.36
CA ALA A 635 1.03 7.75 8.97
C ALA A 635 1.09 7.99 10.48
N SER A 636 2.02 7.31 11.15
CA SER A 636 2.32 7.55 12.56
C SER A 636 3.82 7.44 12.81
N ILE A 637 4.26 8.10 13.88
CA ILE A 637 5.59 7.96 14.46
C ILE A 637 5.48 7.77 15.97
N CYS A 638 6.40 7.01 16.55
CA CYS A 638 6.52 6.87 17.99
C CYS A 638 7.73 7.67 18.47
N ILE A 639 7.50 8.58 19.43
CA ILE A 639 8.59 9.26 20.14
C ILE A 639 8.99 8.37 21.32
N SER A 640 10.28 8.01 21.37
CA SER A 640 10.86 7.07 22.32
C SER A 640 11.98 7.73 23.11
N THR A 641 12.21 7.27 24.34
CA THR A 641 13.40 7.66 25.10
C THR A 641 14.66 6.98 24.54
N ASP A 642 15.83 7.55 24.83
CA ASP A 642 17.13 7.02 24.37
C ASP A 642 17.33 5.54 24.76
N ASP A 643 17.09 5.20 26.03
CA ASP A 643 17.27 3.83 26.54
C ASP A 643 16.33 2.84 25.85
N THR A 644 15.05 3.20 25.73
CA THR A 644 14.03 2.36 25.06
C THR A 644 14.35 2.16 23.57
N LEU A 645 14.83 3.21 22.89
CA LEU A 645 15.23 3.10 21.49
C LEU A 645 16.47 2.21 21.32
N ILE A 646 17.50 2.38 22.17
CA ILE A 646 18.69 1.52 22.15
C ILE A 646 18.29 0.05 22.35
N GLU A 647 17.46 -0.26 23.35
CA GLU A 647 17.00 -1.63 23.59
C GLU A 647 16.23 -2.19 22.40
N SER A 648 15.36 -1.38 21.79
CA SER A 648 14.62 -1.76 20.58
C SER A 648 15.55 -2.08 19.40
N LEU A 649 16.63 -1.30 19.22
CA LEU A 649 17.61 -1.51 18.14
C LEU A 649 18.49 -2.74 18.39
N GLU A 650 18.86 -3.04 19.64
CA GLU A 650 19.61 -4.27 19.96
C GLU A 650 18.76 -5.53 19.73
N LEU A 651 17.47 -5.48 20.06
CA LEU A 651 16.53 -6.58 19.76
C LEU A 651 16.39 -6.79 18.24
N ALA A 652 16.22 -5.70 17.48
CA ALA A 652 16.18 -5.73 16.02
C ALA A 652 17.44 -6.38 15.44
N LYS A 653 18.64 -5.95 15.87
CA LYS A 653 19.92 -6.56 15.44
C LYS A 653 19.98 -8.06 15.70
N SER A 654 19.55 -8.50 16.87
CA SER A 654 19.53 -9.93 17.22
C SER A 654 18.64 -10.74 16.27
N ARG A 655 17.47 -10.20 15.90
CA ARG A 655 16.55 -10.83 14.95
C ARG A 655 17.06 -10.82 13.51
N ILE A 656 17.68 -9.72 13.07
CA ILE A 656 18.37 -9.64 11.77
C ILE A 656 19.50 -10.68 11.71
N GLN A 657 20.27 -10.84 12.79
CA GLN A 657 21.31 -11.86 12.87
C GLN A 657 20.74 -13.28 12.74
N ILE A 658 19.56 -13.55 13.30
CA ILE A 658 18.86 -14.83 13.10
C ILE A 658 18.52 -15.03 11.62
N MET A 659 18.05 -13.99 10.90
CA MET A 659 17.79 -14.06 9.46
C MET A 659 19.05 -14.41 8.67
N ILE A 660 20.19 -13.78 8.99
CA ILE A 660 21.51 -14.09 8.39
C ILE A 660 21.88 -15.55 8.68
N ASN A 661 21.75 -16.00 9.92
CA ASN A 661 22.08 -17.38 10.32
C ASN A 661 21.19 -18.42 9.62
N LYS A 662 19.93 -18.07 9.31
CA LYS A 662 19.02 -18.88 8.51
C LYS A 662 19.39 -18.88 7.01
N GLY A 663 20.34 -18.06 6.57
CA GLY A 663 20.81 -17.99 5.18
C GLY A 663 20.01 -17.01 4.30
N MET A 664 19.29 -16.06 4.90
CA MET A 664 18.45 -15.10 4.15
C MET A 664 19.23 -13.95 3.51
N GLU A 665 20.53 -13.84 3.77
CA GLU A 665 21.37 -12.76 3.25
C GLU A 665 21.46 -12.78 1.72
N ASN A 666 21.32 -11.62 1.09
CA ASN A 666 21.44 -11.48 -0.35
C ASN A 666 22.90 -11.23 -0.78
N THR A 667 23.14 -11.23 -2.10
CA THR A 667 24.49 -10.96 -2.65
C THR A 667 25.04 -9.58 -2.26
N ALA A 668 24.15 -8.60 -2.03
CA ALA A 668 24.51 -7.24 -1.63
C ALA A 668 24.86 -7.10 -0.13
N LYS A 669 24.65 -8.15 0.67
CA LYS A 669 24.82 -8.15 2.14
C LYS A 669 23.95 -7.13 2.86
N THR A 670 22.70 -6.99 2.41
CA THR A 670 21.73 -6.02 2.94
C THR A 670 21.51 -6.20 4.45
N LEU A 671 21.34 -7.43 4.95
CA LEU A 671 21.04 -7.63 6.37
C LEU A 671 22.23 -7.24 7.26
N GLN A 672 23.46 -7.58 6.85
CA GLN A 672 24.66 -7.13 7.55
C GLN A 672 24.78 -5.59 7.53
N GLY A 673 24.48 -4.96 6.39
CA GLY A 673 24.48 -3.50 6.28
C GLY A 673 23.50 -2.84 7.26
N LEU A 674 22.33 -3.44 7.48
CA LEU A 674 21.36 -2.96 8.47
C LEU A 674 21.88 -3.11 9.92
N ILE A 675 22.59 -4.20 10.25
CA ILE A 675 23.25 -4.33 11.56
C ILE A 675 24.29 -3.23 11.76
N ASP A 676 25.10 -2.95 10.75
CA ASP A 676 26.14 -1.92 10.81
C ASP A 676 25.54 -0.51 11.00
N LEU A 677 24.41 -0.22 10.33
CA LEU A 677 23.66 1.02 10.51
C LEU A 677 23.03 1.13 11.90
N ALA A 678 22.47 0.04 12.43
CA ALA A 678 21.94 -0.01 13.79
C ALA A 678 23.04 0.27 14.83
N ASP A 679 24.22 -0.34 14.68
CA ASP A 679 25.37 -0.09 15.54
C ASP A 679 25.79 1.38 15.53
N LYS A 680 25.81 2.00 14.35
CA LYS A 680 26.08 3.43 14.22
C LYS A 680 25.03 4.28 14.93
N ARG A 681 23.75 3.96 14.77
CA ARG A 681 22.65 4.69 15.43
C ARG A 681 22.74 4.58 16.95
N ILE A 682 22.93 3.36 17.48
CA ILE A 682 23.12 3.09 18.91
C ILE A 682 24.32 3.87 19.47
N ALA A 683 25.45 3.88 18.75
CA ALA A 683 26.63 4.63 19.19
C ALA A 683 26.37 6.14 19.25
N GLY A 684 25.63 6.70 18.28
CA GLY A 684 25.26 8.12 18.25
C GLY A 684 24.31 8.53 19.38
N ILE A 685 23.39 7.65 19.80
CA ILE A 685 22.52 7.87 20.96
C ILE A 685 23.35 7.82 22.24
N LYS A 686 24.15 6.75 22.44
CA LYS A 686 24.98 6.57 23.65
C LYS A 686 26.01 7.68 23.86
N SER A 687 26.50 8.30 22.78
CA SER A 687 27.44 9.43 22.88
C SER A 687 26.75 10.77 23.19
N GLY A 688 25.43 10.87 22.98
CA GLY A 688 24.67 12.12 23.02
C GLY A 688 24.89 13.02 21.79
N GLU A 689 25.63 12.59 20.78
CA GLU A 689 25.84 13.35 19.53
C GLU A 689 24.55 13.40 18.70
N GLN A 690 23.79 12.31 18.72
CA GLN A 690 22.53 12.17 18.01
C GLN A 690 21.54 11.44 18.93
N PRO A 691 20.87 12.13 19.86
CA PRO A 691 19.87 11.51 20.72
C PRO A 691 18.70 10.93 19.91
N ALA A 692 17.82 10.17 20.58
CA ALA A 692 16.55 9.74 20.02
C ALA A 692 15.77 10.95 19.47
N LEU A 693 15.04 10.71 18.39
CA LEU A 693 14.26 11.73 17.71
C LEU A 693 13.22 12.33 18.64
N ALA A 694 13.28 13.65 18.82
CA ALA A 694 12.31 14.42 19.58
C ALA A 694 11.89 15.68 18.80
N PRO A 695 10.62 16.10 18.87
CA PRO A 695 10.18 17.39 18.33
C PRO A 695 10.79 18.57 19.10
N ASP A 696 10.84 19.72 18.45
CA ASP A 696 11.20 20.97 19.13
C ASP A 696 10.10 21.41 20.11
N ASN A 697 10.50 22.01 21.24
CA ASN A 697 9.60 22.47 22.30
C ASN A 697 8.61 23.58 21.86
N ASN A 698 8.89 24.26 20.75
CA ASN A 698 8.07 25.29 20.15
C ASN A 698 7.48 24.88 18.79
N ALA A 699 7.51 23.59 18.44
CA ALA A 699 6.82 23.04 17.28
C ALA A 699 5.30 23.29 17.37
N LYS A 700 4.63 23.36 16.20
CA LYS A 700 3.18 23.54 16.13
C LYS A 700 2.52 22.32 15.51
N TYR A 701 1.52 21.81 16.21
CA TYR A 701 0.69 20.71 15.76
C TYR A 701 -0.65 21.24 15.25
N HIS A 702 -1.28 20.48 14.37
CA HIS A 702 -2.63 20.76 13.93
C HIS A 702 -3.62 20.67 15.10
N ALA A 703 -3.45 19.65 15.93
CA ALA A 703 -4.21 19.42 17.15
C ALA A 703 -3.34 18.68 18.18
N GLU A 704 -3.72 18.78 19.45
CA GLU A 704 -3.12 18.03 20.55
C GLU A 704 -4.21 17.22 21.24
N VAL A 705 -4.02 15.90 21.30
CA VAL A 705 -4.94 14.96 21.95
C VAL A 705 -4.27 14.45 23.23
N VAL A 706 -4.98 14.58 24.35
CA VAL A 706 -4.53 14.03 25.63
C VAL A 706 -5.40 12.84 25.98
N VAL A 707 -4.80 11.65 26.08
CA VAL A 707 -5.48 10.41 26.47
C VAL A 707 -5.42 10.27 27.99
N ASP A 708 -6.58 10.25 28.63
CA ASP A 708 -6.73 10.02 30.06
C ASP A 708 -6.84 8.52 30.34
N LEU A 709 -5.78 7.93 30.90
CA LEU A 709 -5.74 6.51 31.25
C LEU A 709 -6.67 6.18 32.43
N ASP A 710 -7.03 7.15 33.27
CA ASP A 710 -7.93 6.90 34.41
C ASP A 710 -9.39 6.78 33.97
N GLU A 711 -9.76 7.30 32.79
CA GLU A 711 -11.08 7.10 32.17
C GLU A 711 -11.23 5.70 31.55
N ILE A 712 -10.16 4.92 31.46
CA ILE A 712 -10.12 3.60 30.80
C ILE A 712 -10.09 2.50 31.87
N ALA A 713 -11.28 2.01 32.23
CA ALA A 713 -11.45 1.04 33.32
C ALA A 713 -12.00 -0.33 32.89
N GLU A 714 -12.45 -0.45 31.65
CA GLU A 714 -13.05 -1.66 31.07
C GLU A 714 -12.46 -1.95 29.70
N PRO A 715 -12.33 -3.22 29.28
CA PRO A 715 -11.92 -3.58 27.92
C PRO A 715 -12.76 -2.87 26.85
N MET A 716 -12.09 -2.41 25.79
CA MET A 716 -12.69 -1.56 24.76
C MET A 716 -12.76 -2.29 23.43
N VAL A 717 -13.93 -2.25 22.81
CA VAL A 717 -14.24 -2.99 21.57
C VAL A 717 -14.56 -2.02 20.45
N ALA A 718 -13.88 -2.16 19.31
CA ALA A 718 -14.30 -1.47 18.08
C ALA A 718 -15.47 -2.24 17.46
N ASP A 719 -16.61 -1.56 17.31
CA ASP A 719 -17.90 -2.13 16.93
C ASP A 719 -18.28 -1.70 15.50
N PRO A 720 -18.55 -2.63 14.57
CA PRO A 720 -18.99 -2.28 13.23
C PRO A 720 -20.38 -1.63 13.17
N ASP A 721 -21.14 -1.63 14.28
CA ASP A 721 -22.46 -1.02 14.41
C ASP A 721 -23.40 -1.40 13.25
N VAL A 722 -23.40 -2.69 12.89
CA VAL A 722 -24.03 -3.21 11.65
C VAL A 722 -25.51 -2.89 11.51
N ASN A 723 -26.18 -2.53 12.62
CA ASN A 723 -27.59 -2.21 12.69
C ASN A 723 -27.89 -0.70 12.81
N ASN A 724 -26.90 0.18 12.62
CA ASN A 724 -27.13 1.62 12.58
C ASN A 724 -28.18 1.98 11.51
N ASP A 725 -29.16 2.81 11.82
CA ASP A 725 -30.19 3.21 10.84
C ASP A 725 -29.58 4.02 9.68
N ASP A 726 -28.53 4.79 9.96
CA ASP A 726 -27.72 5.46 8.95
C ASP A 726 -26.67 4.49 8.38
N VAL A 727 -26.85 4.11 7.11
CA VAL A 727 -25.96 3.17 6.42
C VAL A 727 -24.53 3.72 6.33
N SER A 728 -24.35 5.04 6.26
CA SER A 728 -23.03 5.67 6.15
C SER A 728 -22.18 5.55 7.43
N LYS A 729 -22.81 5.25 8.58
CA LYS A 729 -22.14 5.09 9.88
C LYS A 729 -21.76 3.63 10.18
N ARG A 730 -22.29 2.67 9.42
CA ARG A 730 -21.96 1.25 9.58
C ARG A 730 -20.54 0.96 9.12
N TYR A 731 -19.90 -0.01 9.78
CA TYR A 731 -18.56 -0.49 9.47
C TYR A 731 -17.47 0.59 9.52
N THR A 732 -17.67 1.61 10.36
CA THR A 732 -16.68 2.62 10.70
C THR A 732 -15.89 2.20 11.94
N HIS A 733 -14.64 2.64 12.06
CA HIS A 733 -13.80 2.39 13.25
C HIS A 733 -14.01 3.42 14.36
N ASP A 734 -14.98 4.31 14.20
CA ASP A 734 -15.26 5.42 15.11
C ASP A 734 -16.11 5.00 16.32
N VAL A 735 -16.80 3.85 16.24
CA VAL A 735 -17.66 3.34 17.31
C VAL A 735 -16.87 2.42 18.22
N ILE A 736 -16.48 2.92 19.39
CA ILE A 736 -15.78 2.16 20.43
C ILE A 736 -16.69 1.99 21.64
N ARG A 737 -16.88 0.76 22.11
CA ARG A 737 -17.80 0.43 23.21
C ARG A 737 -17.08 -0.33 24.34
N PRO A 738 -17.38 -0.06 25.61
CA PRO A 738 -16.85 -0.85 26.72
C PRO A 738 -17.49 -2.23 26.75
N VAL A 739 -16.81 -3.22 27.32
CA VAL A 739 -17.31 -4.60 27.39
C VAL A 739 -18.69 -4.71 28.05
N SER A 740 -18.99 -3.88 29.05
CA SER A 740 -20.28 -3.85 29.75
C SER A 740 -21.48 -3.55 28.84
N PHE A 741 -21.26 -2.91 27.69
CA PHE A 741 -22.32 -2.65 26.70
C PHE A 741 -22.95 -3.94 26.15
N TYR A 742 -22.16 -5.00 26.01
CA TYR A 742 -22.58 -6.20 25.28
C TYR A 742 -23.46 -7.16 26.08
N ASN A 743 -23.49 -7.05 27.42
CA ASN A 743 -24.45 -7.73 28.30
C ASN A 743 -24.82 -9.18 27.87
N ASP A 744 -23.86 -10.09 27.93
CA ASP A 744 -23.96 -11.51 27.54
C ASP A 744 -24.22 -11.78 26.04
N LYS A 745 -23.96 -10.82 25.14
CA LYS A 745 -24.04 -11.02 23.69
C LYS A 745 -23.26 -12.29 23.26
N PRO A 746 -23.86 -13.20 22.48
CA PRO A 746 -23.19 -14.40 21.99
C PRO A 746 -21.96 -14.09 21.12
N VAL A 747 -20.99 -14.98 21.16
CA VAL A 747 -19.82 -14.99 20.26
C VAL A 747 -19.78 -16.33 19.54
N ASP A 748 -19.70 -16.28 18.22
CA ASP A 748 -19.71 -17.46 17.36
C ASP A 748 -18.29 -17.86 16.92
N LEU A 749 -17.33 -16.93 16.91
CA LEU A 749 -15.92 -17.22 16.62
C LEU A 749 -14.97 -16.19 17.26
N GLY A 750 -13.86 -16.66 17.81
CA GLY A 750 -12.75 -15.81 18.25
C GLY A 750 -11.48 -16.00 17.42
N PHE A 751 -10.77 -14.91 17.14
CA PHE A 751 -9.51 -14.95 16.42
C PHE A 751 -8.42 -14.11 17.10
N VAL A 752 -7.32 -14.76 17.49
CA VAL A 752 -6.10 -14.09 17.98
C VAL A 752 -4.97 -14.30 16.96
N GLY A 753 -4.75 -13.30 16.12
CA GLY A 753 -3.69 -13.33 15.12
C GLY A 753 -3.77 -12.08 14.24
N SER A 754 -2.63 -11.51 13.89
CA SER A 754 -2.43 -10.41 12.92
C SER A 754 -1.06 -9.78 13.17
N CYS A 755 -0.79 -8.65 12.52
CA CYS A 755 0.30 -7.74 12.86
C CYS A 755 0.18 -7.11 14.25
N MET A 756 -1.00 -7.09 14.87
CA MET A 756 -1.22 -6.53 16.22
C MET A 756 -0.76 -7.46 17.35
N VAL A 757 -0.51 -8.75 17.05
CA VAL A 757 -0.18 -9.77 18.05
C VAL A 757 1.34 -9.85 18.24
N HIS A 758 1.79 -10.02 19.47
CA HIS A 758 3.19 -10.16 19.87
C HIS A 758 3.43 -11.51 20.56
N LYS A 759 4.69 -11.80 20.93
CA LYS A 759 4.98 -12.97 21.78
C LYS A 759 4.17 -12.93 23.09
N GLY A 760 4.13 -11.76 23.74
CA GLY A 760 3.40 -11.55 25.00
C GLY A 760 1.91 -11.89 24.89
N ASP A 761 1.25 -11.53 23.79
CA ASP A 761 -0.14 -11.92 23.54
C ASP A 761 -0.34 -13.43 23.57
N ILE A 762 0.55 -14.20 22.96
CA ILE A 762 0.43 -15.66 22.94
C ILE A 762 0.73 -16.26 24.33
N GLN A 763 1.67 -15.67 25.08
CA GLN A 763 1.92 -16.03 26.48
C GLN A 763 0.70 -15.75 27.37
N ILE A 764 -0.02 -14.65 27.13
CA ILE A 764 -1.30 -14.33 27.79
C ILE A 764 -2.30 -15.46 27.56
N ILE A 765 -2.46 -15.96 26.33
CA ILE A 765 -3.35 -17.10 26.05
C ILE A 765 -2.95 -18.31 26.89
N ALA A 766 -1.67 -18.71 26.86
CA ALA A 766 -1.19 -19.87 27.61
C ALA A 766 -1.44 -19.71 29.12
N GLN A 767 -1.19 -18.53 29.68
CA GLN A 767 -1.40 -18.25 31.10
C GLN A 767 -2.90 -18.20 31.47
N MET A 768 -3.75 -17.65 30.61
CA MET A 768 -5.20 -17.70 30.80
C MET A 768 -5.72 -19.13 30.82
N LEU A 769 -5.25 -19.99 29.92
CA LEU A 769 -5.63 -21.41 29.91
C LEU A 769 -5.22 -22.10 31.22
N ARG A 770 -4.03 -21.81 31.77
CA ARG A 770 -3.59 -22.29 33.10
C ARG A 770 -4.51 -21.78 34.21
N ASN A 771 -4.85 -20.49 34.19
CA ASN A 771 -5.74 -19.89 35.19
C ASN A 771 -7.13 -20.55 35.16
N ILE A 772 -7.71 -20.72 33.98
CA ILE A 772 -9.01 -21.38 33.79
C ILE A 772 -8.95 -22.85 34.22
N GLU A 773 -7.92 -23.60 33.81
CA GLU A 773 -7.70 -24.98 34.24
C GLU A 773 -7.59 -25.08 35.77
N SER A 774 -6.86 -24.18 36.42
CA SER A 774 -6.70 -24.21 37.88
C SER A 774 -8.03 -24.04 38.63
N LYS A 775 -8.97 -23.28 38.05
CA LYS A 775 -10.29 -22.98 38.64
C LYS A 775 -11.34 -24.04 38.27
N GLN A 776 -11.28 -24.61 37.07
CA GLN A 776 -12.34 -25.47 36.50
C GLN A 776 -11.91 -26.94 36.26
N GLY A 777 -10.63 -27.25 36.38
CA GLY A 777 -10.04 -28.58 36.14
C GLY A 777 -9.73 -28.89 34.67
N SER A 778 -10.40 -28.24 33.72
CA SER A 778 -10.11 -28.32 32.29
C SER A 778 -10.59 -27.05 31.57
N VAL A 779 -10.14 -26.86 30.32
CA VAL A 779 -10.64 -25.80 29.45
C VAL A 779 -11.53 -26.41 28.37
N SER A 780 -12.70 -25.80 28.14
CA SER A 780 -13.60 -26.14 27.03
C SER A 780 -14.06 -24.87 26.36
N PHE A 781 -13.99 -24.85 25.03
CA PHE A 781 -14.42 -23.74 24.21
C PHE A 781 -15.92 -23.87 23.87
N LYS A 782 -16.67 -22.78 24.02
CA LYS A 782 -18.10 -22.69 23.60
C LYS A 782 -18.26 -22.04 22.23
N ALA A 783 -17.22 -21.39 21.75
CA ALA A 783 -17.01 -20.96 20.36
C ALA A 783 -15.57 -21.28 19.95
N PRO A 784 -15.27 -21.54 18.66
CA PRO A 784 -13.92 -21.75 18.16
C PRO A 784 -12.99 -20.60 18.53
N LEU A 785 -11.76 -20.94 18.90
CA LEU A 785 -10.65 -19.99 19.04
C LEU A 785 -9.59 -20.31 17.98
N VAL A 786 -9.41 -19.40 17.02
CA VAL A 786 -8.36 -19.51 16.01
C VAL A 786 -7.17 -18.65 16.44
N VAL A 787 -5.99 -19.24 16.57
CA VAL A 787 -4.75 -18.56 16.97
C VAL A 787 -3.72 -18.68 15.86
N ALA A 788 -3.19 -17.55 15.41
CA ALA A 788 -2.07 -17.50 14.46
C ALA A 788 -0.96 -16.61 15.03
N ALA A 789 0.15 -17.22 15.44
CA ALA A 789 1.34 -16.47 15.81
C ALA A 789 1.85 -15.65 14.62
N PRO A 790 2.39 -14.44 14.80
CA PRO A 790 2.75 -13.59 13.67
C PRO A 790 4.03 -14.04 12.95
N THR A 791 4.95 -14.74 13.64
CA THR A 791 6.23 -15.20 13.06
C THR A 791 6.65 -16.57 13.58
N TYR A 792 7.47 -17.28 12.81
CA TYR A 792 8.10 -18.54 13.24
C TYR A 792 9.06 -18.34 14.42
N ASN A 793 9.80 -17.22 14.45
CA ASN A 793 10.69 -16.95 15.58
C ASN A 793 9.92 -16.91 16.91
N ILE A 794 8.72 -16.33 16.91
CA ILE A 794 7.85 -16.32 18.10
C ILE A 794 7.40 -17.75 18.46
N VAL A 795 7.02 -18.57 17.48
CA VAL A 795 6.67 -19.98 17.74
C VAL A 795 7.85 -20.75 18.35
N ASP A 796 9.06 -20.57 17.82
CA ASP A 796 10.26 -21.23 18.31
C ASP A 796 10.60 -20.81 19.75
N GLU A 797 10.50 -19.52 20.06
CA GLU A 797 10.68 -18.99 21.41
C GLU A 797 9.64 -19.56 22.40
N LEU A 798 8.36 -19.55 22.03
CA LEU A 798 7.27 -20.09 22.88
C LEU A 798 7.41 -21.60 23.12
N LYS A 799 7.94 -22.35 22.15
CA LYS A 799 8.27 -23.78 22.32
C LYS A 799 9.43 -23.97 23.30
N ALA A 800 10.47 -23.14 23.19
CA ALA A 800 11.60 -23.20 24.12
C ALA A 800 11.21 -22.81 25.56
N GLU A 801 10.27 -21.88 25.72
CA GLU A 801 9.74 -21.41 27.00
C GLU A 801 8.68 -22.35 27.61
N GLY A 802 8.13 -23.29 26.82
CA GLY A 802 7.12 -24.27 27.25
C GLY A 802 5.67 -23.74 27.25
N ASP A 803 5.45 -22.51 26.80
CA ASP A 803 4.11 -21.94 26.65
C ASP A 803 3.34 -22.57 25.49
N TRP A 804 4.04 -22.93 24.40
CA TRP A 804 3.42 -23.62 23.27
C TRP A 804 2.82 -24.98 23.67
N ASP A 805 3.43 -25.70 24.62
CA ASP A 805 2.93 -27.00 25.09
C ASP A 805 1.53 -26.88 25.73
N ILE A 806 1.27 -25.76 26.41
CA ILE A 806 -0.06 -25.49 27.00
C ILE A 806 -1.09 -25.21 25.91
N LEU A 807 -0.71 -24.47 24.86
CA LEU A 807 -1.59 -24.22 23.73
C LEU A 807 -1.90 -25.54 23.00
N ALA A 808 -0.87 -26.33 22.70
CA ALA A 808 -0.99 -27.61 22.02
C ALA A 808 -1.83 -28.63 22.82
N LYS A 809 -1.73 -28.62 24.16
CA LYS A 809 -2.55 -29.46 25.06
C LYS A 809 -4.06 -29.28 24.84
N TYR A 810 -4.50 -28.07 24.54
CA TYR A 810 -5.93 -27.75 24.33
C TYR A 810 -6.32 -27.55 22.87
N ALA A 811 -5.35 -27.57 21.96
CA ALA A 811 -5.59 -27.45 20.54
C ALA A 811 -6.17 -28.75 19.96
N GLY A 812 -7.23 -28.62 19.17
CA GLY A 812 -7.72 -29.73 18.33
C GLY A 812 -7.11 -29.72 16.92
N PHE A 813 -6.31 -28.69 16.59
CA PHE A 813 -5.57 -28.56 15.35
C PHE A 813 -4.27 -27.79 15.58
N GLU A 814 -3.17 -28.30 15.03
CA GLU A 814 -1.91 -27.59 14.89
C GLU A 814 -1.46 -27.68 13.44
N PHE A 815 -0.93 -26.58 12.89
CA PHE A 815 -0.44 -26.54 11.53
C PHE A 815 0.75 -27.49 11.31
N ASP A 816 0.91 -27.96 10.07
CA ASP A 816 2.00 -28.85 9.66
C ASP A 816 2.63 -28.33 8.37
N ASP A 817 3.89 -27.89 8.46
CA ASP A 817 4.65 -27.40 7.31
C ASP A 817 5.05 -28.50 6.33
N THR A 818 5.07 -29.77 6.77
CA THR A 818 5.35 -30.92 5.90
C THR A 818 4.14 -31.27 5.04
N ASN A 819 2.93 -31.02 5.57
CA ASN A 819 1.67 -31.23 4.88
C ASN A 819 0.74 -30.01 5.05
N PRO A 820 1.07 -28.88 4.39
CA PRO A 820 0.32 -27.66 4.56
C PRO A 820 -1.10 -27.81 4.02
N LYS A 821 -2.04 -27.23 4.76
CA LYS A 821 -3.46 -27.21 4.43
C LYS A 821 -3.68 -26.66 3.00
N ASN A 822 -4.50 -27.34 2.21
CA ASN A 822 -4.76 -27.01 0.80
C ASN A 822 -6.18 -26.47 0.55
N ALA A 823 -7.02 -26.39 1.58
CA ALA A 823 -8.37 -25.85 1.51
C ALA A 823 -8.64 -24.92 2.70
N ALA A 824 -9.27 -23.78 2.42
CA ALA A 824 -9.72 -22.86 3.46
C ALA A 824 -10.91 -23.43 4.24
N ARG A 825 -11.03 -23.06 5.51
CA ARG A 825 -12.23 -23.32 6.33
C ARG A 825 -13.22 -22.18 6.15
N THR A 826 -14.49 -22.55 6.15
CA THR A 826 -15.66 -21.64 6.17
C THR A 826 -16.59 -21.92 7.34
N SER A 827 -16.18 -22.82 8.23
CA SER A 827 -16.90 -23.30 9.40
C SER A 827 -15.91 -23.96 10.35
N TYR A 828 -16.18 -23.89 11.65
CA TYR A 828 -15.24 -24.33 12.68
C TYR A 828 -15.97 -25.13 13.76
N GLU A 829 -15.26 -26.08 14.35
CA GLU A 829 -15.68 -26.78 15.56
C GLU A 829 -15.25 -25.97 16.79
N ASN A 830 -15.94 -26.13 17.92
CA ASN A 830 -15.65 -25.39 19.15
C ASN A 830 -14.37 -25.93 19.85
N ILE A 831 -13.23 -25.71 19.20
CA ILE A 831 -11.88 -26.11 19.63
C ILE A 831 -10.90 -24.95 19.44
N LEU A 832 -9.71 -25.09 20.01
CA LEU A 832 -8.57 -24.22 19.71
C LEU A 832 -7.85 -24.71 18.44
N TYR A 833 -7.63 -23.79 17.50
CA TYR A 833 -6.83 -24.00 16.30
C TYR A 833 -5.52 -23.22 16.41
N LEU A 834 -4.38 -23.91 16.28
CA LEU A 834 -3.07 -23.28 16.10
C LEU A 834 -2.75 -23.27 14.62
N GLU A 835 -3.03 -22.14 13.97
CA GLU A 835 -2.79 -21.93 12.55
C GLU A 835 -1.34 -21.53 12.27
N ARG A 836 -0.93 -21.75 11.02
CA ARG A 836 0.40 -21.40 10.53
C ARG A 836 0.67 -19.90 10.70
N PRO A 837 1.91 -19.48 11.04
CA PRO A 837 2.23 -18.07 11.10
C PRO A 837 1.86 -17.29 9.84
N GLY A 838 1.22 -16.13 10.01
CA GLY A 838 0.74 -15.31 8.90
C GLY A 838 -0.54 -14.54 9.23
N CYS A 839 -1.11 -13.86 8.23
CA CYS A 839 -2.24 -12.95 8.45
C CYS A 839 -3.58 -13.68 8.69
N ASN A 840 -3.76 -14.88 8.14
CA ASN A 840 -4.94 -15.73 8.36
C ASN A 840 -6.29 -14.96 8.20
N LEU A 841 -7.23 -15.12 9.14
CA LEU A 841 -8.54 -14.46 9.16
C LEU A 841 -8.47 -12.92 9.16
N CYS A 842 -7.34 -12.29 9.52
CA CYS A 842 -7.18 -10.83 9.47
C CYS A 842 -7.45 -10.27 8.06
N MET A 843 -7.03 -11.00 7.02
CA MET A 843 -7.32 -10.61 5.64
C MET A 843 -8.63 -11.20 5.13
N GLY A 844 -9.01 -12.39 5.62
CA GLY A 844 -10.22 -13.08 5.19
C GLY A 844 -10.25 -13.39 3.68
N ASN A 845 -9.08 -13.53 3.06
CA ASN A 845 -8.92 -13.90 1.65
C ASN A 845 -8.88 -15.42 1.44
N GLN A 846 -8.48 -16.18 2.46
CA GLN A 846 -8.46 -17.64 2.49
C GLN A 846 -9.54 -18.13 3.45
N GLU A 847 -9.23 -18.14 4.75
CA GLU A 847 -10.15 -18.50 5.83
C GLU A 847 -11.31 -17.51 5.96
N LYS A 848 -12.50 -18.00 6.33
CA LYS A 848 -13.71 -17.20 6.57
C LYS A 848 -14.52 -17.77 7.74
N ALA A 849 -15.14 -16.89 8.51
CA ALA A 849 -16.20 -17.28 9.44
C ALA A 849 -17.48 -17.68 8.68
N ALA A 850 -18.41 -18.37 9.34
CA ALA A 850 -19.67 -18.75 8.72
C ALA A 850 -20.58 -17.51 8.55
N PRO A 851 -21.40 -17.42 7.49
CA PRO A 851 -22.27 -16.26 7.30
C PRO A 851 -23.21 -16.00 8.49
N GLY A 852 -23.27 -14.75 8.94
CA GLY A 852 -24.06 -14.32 10.10
C GLY A 852 -23.35 -14.49 11.46
N ASP A 853 -22.12 -15.02 11.50
CA ASP A 853 -21.37 -15.15 12.76
C ASP A 853 -21.08 -13.80 13.42
N THR A 854 -21.11 -13.81 14.76
CA THR A 854 -20.52 -12.77 15.61
C THR A 854 -19.07 -13.13 15.89
N VAL A 855 -18.14 -12.46 15.20
CA VAL A 855 -16.70 -12.67 15.34
C VAL A 855 -16.12 -11.64 16.30
N ILE A 856 -15.29 -12.05 17.26
CA ILE A 856 -14.42 -11.14 18.03
C ILE A 856 -12.95 -11.44 17.74
N ALA A 857 -12.18 -10.43 17.35
CA ALA A 857 -10.82 -10.64 16.84
C ALA A 857 -9.81 -9.61 17.36
N THR A 858 -8.52 -9.99 17.39
CA THR A 858 -7.41 -9.05 17.61
C THR A 858 -6.88 -8.42 16.32
N SER A 859 -7.54 -8.68 15.19
CA SER A 859 -7.21 -8.10 13.89
C SER A 859 -7.49 -6.59 13.85
N THR A 860 -7.30 -5.97 12.68
CA THR A 860 -7.41 -4.51 12.53
C THR A 860 -8.70 -4.05 11.86
N ARG A 861 -9.44 -4.92 11.15
CA ARG A 861 -10.56 -4.50 10.28
C ARG A 861 -11.87 -5.18 10.56
N LEU A 862 -12.94 -4.40 10.44
CA LEU A 862 -14.32 -4.77 10.73
C LEU A 862 -15.28 -4.59 9.52
N PHE A 863 -14.76 -4.35 8.32
CA PHE A 863 -15.57 -4.10 7.12
C PHE A 863 -16.54 -5.25 6.77
N GLN A 864 -17.68 -4.90 6.17
CA GLN A 864 -18.66 -5.87 5.70
C GLN A 864 -18.03 -6.91 4.76
N GLY A 865 -18.32 -8.20 4.99
CA GLY A 865 -17.81 -9.28 4.15
C GLY A 865 -16.33 -9.60 4.34
N ARG A 866 -15.58 -8.86 5.18
CA ARG A 866 -14.14 -9.04 5.37
C ARG A 866 -13.78 -10.39 5.97
N VAL A 867 -14.24 -10.65 7.19
CA VAL A 867 -14.04 -11.94 7.88
C VAL A 867 -15.31 -12.79 7.81
N VAL A 868 -16.46 -12.13 7.87
CA VAL A 868 -17.79 -12.74 7.92
C VAL A 868 -18.72 -12.04 6.93
N ALA A 869 -19.55 -12.82 6.24
CA ALA A 869 -20.59 -12.33 5.34
C ALA A 869 -21.95 -12.31 6.05
N ASP A 870 -22.93 -11.63 5.48
CA ASP A 870 -24.31 -11.70 5.95
C ASP A 870 -24.94 -13.06 5.62
N SER A 871 -25.77 -13.57 6.52
CA SER A 871 -26.69 -14.67 6.22
C SER A 871 -28.05 -14.12 5.79
N ALA A 872 -28.98 -15.01 5.43
CA ALA A 872 -30.36 -14.60 5.11
C ALA A 872 -31.10 -14.00 6.32
N GLU A 873 -30.66 -14.29 7.54
CA GLU A 873 -31.40 -14.00 8.78
C GLU A 873 -30.63 -13.07 9.74
N LYS A 874 -29.30 -12.99 9.63
CA LYS A 874 -28.42 -12.25 10.53
C LYS A 874 -27.27 -11.61 9.76
N LYS A 875 -27.02 -10.32 10.04
CA LYS A 875 -25.83 -9.63 9.54
C LYS A 875 -24.58 -10.21 10.19
N GLY A 876 -23.54 -10.44 9.39
CA GLY A 876 -22.23 -10.82 9.91
C GLY A 876 -21.59 -9.63 10.61
N GLU A 877 -20.99 -9.84 11.77
CA GLU A 877 -20.33 -8.78 12.53
C GLU A 877 -18.93 -9.20 12.97
N SER A 878 -17.96 -8.30 12.78
CA SER A 878 -16.56 -8.51 13.15
C SER A 878 -16.17 -7.43 14.16
N LEU A 879 -16.18 -7.76 15.43
CA LEU A 879 -15.80 -6.89 16.54
C LEU A 879 -14.30 -7.03 16.81
N LEU A 880 -13.64 -5.95 17.23
CA LEU A 880 -12.19 -5.96 17.48
C LEU A 880 -11.90 -5.66 18.95
N GLY A 881 -11.13 -6.53 19.62
CA GLY A 881 -10.83 -6.43 21.04
C GLY A 881 -9.44 -6.94 21.40
N SER A 882 -9.08 -6.82 22.69
CA SER A 882 -7.80 -7.30 23.22
C SER A 882 -7.73 -8.82 23.33
N THR A 883 -6.51 -9.38 23.33
CA THR A 883 -6.27 -10.83 23.41
C THR A 883 -7.01 -11.50 24.57
N PRO A 884 -6.98 -10.97 25.81
CA PRO A 884 -7.70 -11.61 26.91
C PRO A 884 -9.21 -11.65 26.70
N LEU A 885 -9.79 -10.59 26.14
CA LEU A 885 -11.22 -10.51 25.89
C LEU A 885 -11.67 -11.55 24.85
N VAL A 886 -10.90 -11.72 23.77
CA VAL A 886 -11.18 -12.73 22.73
C VAL A 886 -11.15 -14.14 23.32
N VAL A 887 -10.07 -14.49 24.03
CA VAL A 887 -9.90 -15.82 24.63
C VAL A 887 -11.04 -16.13 25.58
N LEU A 888 -11.31 -15.23 26.54
CA LEU A 888 -12.38 -15.47 27.52
C LEU A 888 -13.76 -15.58 26.85
N SER A 889 -14.03 -14.74 25.84
CA SER A 889 -15.30 -14.78 25.12
C SER A 889 -15.52 -16.11 24.40
N THR A 890 -14.48 -16.74 23.85
CA THR A 890 -14.61 -18.08 23.21
C THR A 890 -14.79 -19.21 24.21
N VAL A 891 -14.18 -19.11 25.39
CA VAL A 891 -14.37 -20.07 26.49
C VAL A 891 -15.80 -20.00 27.01
N LEU A 892 -16.40 -18.80 27.09
CA LEU A 892 -17.77 -18.59 27.57
C LEU A 892 -18.83 -18.75 26.47
N GLY A 893 -18.49 -18.48 25.20
CA GLY A 893 -19.42 -18.40 24.07
C GLY A 893 -20.22 -17.09 24.02
N ARG A 894 -19.78 -16.09 24.79
CA ARG A 894 -20.41 -14.77 24.94
C ARG A 894 -19.39 -13.77 25.48
N PHE A 895 -19.70 -12.48 25.40
CA PHE A 895 -18.92 -11.45 26.09
C PHE A 895 -18.96 -11.66 27.63
N PRO A 896 -17.80 -11.54 28.31
CA PRO A 896 -17.71 -11.71 29.76
C PRO A 896 -18.22 -10.49 30.53
N THR A 897 -18.58 -10.71 31.79
CA THR A 897 -18.71 -9.63 32.80
C THR A 897 -17.33 -9.14 33.25
N MET A 898 -17.27 -7.95 33.86
CA MET A 898 -16.01 -7.41 34.40
C MET A 898 -15.39 -8.31 35.47
N ASP A 899 -16.20 -8.90 36.35
CA ASP A 899 -15.70 -9.82 37.40
C ASP A 899 -15.10 -11.09 36.79
N GLU A 900 -15.76 -11.67 35.78
CA GLU A 900 -15.23 -12.82 35.02
C GLU A 900 -13.91 -12.48 34.33
N TYR A 901 -13.84 -11.30 33.71
CA TYR A 901 -12.64 -10.80 33.03
C TYR A 901 -11.46 -10.61 33.99
N MET A 902 -11.65 -9.85 35.08
CA MET A 902 -10.60 -9.60 36.08
C MET A 902 -10.10 -10.90 36.72
N SER A 903 -10.98 -11.85 36.96
CA SER A 903 -10.63 -13.18 37.48
C SER A 903 -9.80 -14.01 36.49
N ALA A 904 -10.06 -13.88 35.18
CA ALA A 904 -9.32 -14.62 34.16
C ALA A 904 -7.89 -14.10 33.96
N VAL A 905 -7.70 -12.79 34.08
CA VAL A 905 -6.39 -12.11 33.90
C VAL A 905 -5.57 -11.95 35.18
N GLU A 906 -6.07 -12.48 36.30
CA GLU A 906 -5.39 -12.41 37.59
C GLU A 906 -3.97 -13.00 37.52
N GLY A 907 -2.97 -12.20 37.93
CA GLY A 907 -1.57 -12.62 37.96
C GLY A 907 -0.89 -12.72 36.58
N ILE A 908 -1.55 -12.25 35.52
CA ILE A 908 -0.97 -12.14 34.18
C ILE A 908 -0.36 -10.75 34.03
N ASP A 909 0.89 -10.70 33.57
CA ASP A 909 1.54 -9.45 33.18
C ASP A 909 0.99 -9.04 31.79
N LEU A 910 -0.11 -8.28 31.81
CA LEU A 910 -0.61 -7.61 30.61
C LEU A 910 0.33 -6.46 30.28
N THR A 911 0.48 -6.12 28.99
CA THR A 911 1.38 -5.03 28.55
C THR A 911 1.11 -3.76 29.35
N SER A 912 2.01 -3.44 30.29
CA SER A 912 1.86 -2.29 31.18
C SER A 912 2.46 -1.05 30.51
N PHE A 913 1.74 0.07 30.60
CA PHE A 913 2.17 1.34 30.05
C PHE A 913 2.13 2.43 31.11
N ALA A 914 3.23 3.17 31.21
CA ALA A 914 3.33 4.37 32.02
C ALA A 914 3.73 5.55 31.11
N PRO A 915 2.97 6.66 31.13
CA PRO A 915 3.35 7.86 30.41
C PRO A 915 4.74 8.36 30.83
N PRO A 916 5.49 9.01 29.92
CA PRO A 916 6.73 9.69 30.26
C PRO A 916 6.53 10.73 31.37
N VAL A 917 7.50 10.83 32.29
CA VAL A 917 7.43 11.79 33.42
C VAL A 917 7.82 13.20 32.98
N GLU A 918 8.69 13.32 31.98
CA GLU A 918 9.15 14.57 31.40
C GLU A 918 8.58 14.72 29.98
N ASP A 919 8.40 15.98 29.53
CA ASP A 919 7.99 16.24 28.15
C ASP A 919 9.12 15.83 27.21
N MET A 920 8.80 15.03 26.19
CA MET A 920 9.79 14.50 25.25
C MET A 920 10.02 15.48 24.11
N THR A 921 10.40 16.70 24.46
CA THR A 921 10.73 17.79 23.54
C THR A 921 12.17 18.26 23.76
N ILE A 922 12.76 18.86 22.74
CA ILE A 922 14.11 19.45 22.82
C ILE A 922 14.12 20.92 22.44
N GLU A 923 15.17 21.64 22.82
CA GLU A 923 15.39 22.99 22.31
C GLU A 923 15.59 22.97 20.78
N PRO A 924 15.12 24.00 20.05
CA PRO A 924 15.24 24.02 18.60
C PRO A 924 16.69 23.92 18.12
N GLU A 925 16.96 22.95 17.24
CA GLU A 925 18.25 22.77 16.60
C GLU A 925 18.26 23.35 15.17
N LEU A 926 19.40 23.89 14.74
CA LEU A 926 19.61 24.28 13.34
C LEU A 926 19.79 23.01 12.50
N ILE A 927 18.72 22.55 11.87
CA ILE A 927 18.79 21.47 10.87
C ILE A 927 19.13 22.09 9.53
N ALA A 928 20.35 21.86 9.03
CA ALA A 928 20.67 22.16 7.64
C ALA A 928 19.90 21.19 6.74
N VAL A 929 19.14 21.71 5.77
CA VAL A 929 18.51 20.87 4.75
C VAL A 929 19.63 20.20 3.94
N SER A 930 19.59 18.88 3.80
CA SER A 930 20.62 18.12 3.08
C SER A 930 20.66 18.59 1.61
N SER A 931 21.77 19.20 1.20
CA SER A 931 21.97 19.74 -0.16
C SER A 931 22.55 18.73 -1.15
N ASN A 932 22.41 17.42 -0.88
CA ASN A 932 22.98 16.37 -1.74
C ASN A 932 22.12 16.07 -2.96
#